data_AF-A6UG72-F1
#
_entry.id   AF-A6UG72-F1
#
_cell.length_a   1.000
_cell.length_b   1.000
_cell.length_c   1.000
_cell.angle_alpha   90.00
_cell.angle_beta   90.00
_cell.angle_gamma   90.00
#
_symmetry.space_group_name_H-M   'P 1'
#
loop_
_entity.id
_entity.type
_entity.pdbx_description
1 polymer ?
#
loop_
_entity_poly.entity_id
_entity_poly.type
_entity_poly.pdbx_seq_one_letter_code
_entity_poly.pdbx_strand_id
1 'polypeptide(L)'
;MTGLILLCTAVAWSLFQLWYASPLPFVFGFGILNDTEARAIHLGFALFLTFLAYPALRSSPRDRVPLADWVLAALGAFAGAYLFIFYGDLAGRPGQPSTLDLVTGTIGILLLLEATRRALGLPMVIVAGVFIFYTFAGQYMPDVIQHRGASLVKFINHQWLTTEGVFGIALGVSTSFVFLFVLFGTLLEKAGAGNWMMQISIALLGHLRGGPAKVAVVSSALNGVVSGSSVSNVVSGGIFTIPLMKRTGLSGVKAGAIEASASINGQIMPPVMGAAAFLMVEYVGIPYSEIVKHALLPAVFSYIALLYMVHLESVKLDMQPIPQRPTPARERWIRMGLGLTGSVLAVCLLYYGILGIRAAFGANAPLLLAIGGAALYIATIWYSSRYPDLELDDPNAPILELPRAWDVTRTGLDFLIPIAVLLWCLMVEQLSPGLSAFWATVTILAIVATRKPLMAIFRKEDFASSVGAAAWDLVDGLALGARNMIGIAVATATAGIVVGTITLTGLGLMMTELVEFISGGNVIMMLILIAAISLVLGMGIPTTANYILVATLMAPVVVELGSQAGLAIPLIAVHLFVFYFGIMADITPPVGLASFAAAAISKEDPIATGFQGALYSLRTAILPFVFIFNPAILLIGVDTWAHTIWVAAISLAAILLFSAATMNWFVTKSRLWESAVLLLACFSLFRPDWWVNQISPPYEELPASEFLRTVQEAPAKARINFVVQGIDLMGDDVRKTVNVPLGEPGEPLQRLRAIGLTVTPAGDSLMISNVAFGSYAKRIGLDVGYDVVAVLKKADQPSTAIPVSIALILTAGIAGLQFARKRADRSGASLRGTARK
;
A
#
# COMPACT_ATOMS: atom_id res chain seq x y z
N MET A 1 15.26 33.46 -12.90
CA MET A 1 16.29 32.99 -11.95
C MET A 1 15.71 32.00 -10.93
N THR A 2 14.71 32.36 -10.13
CA THR A 2 14.13 31.46 -9.10
C THR A 2 13.61 30.12 -9.63
N GLY A 3 12.85 30.12 -10.73
CA GLY A 3 12.37 28.87 -11.34
C GLY A 3 13.50 27.96 -11.82
N LEU A 4 14.62 28.53 -12.27
CA LEU A 4 15.80 27.76 -12.66
C LEU A 4 16.47 27.13 -11.44
N ILE A 5 16.58 27.85 -10.32
CA ILE A 5 17.15 27.29 -9.07
C ILE A 5 16.28 26.13 -8.58
N LEU A 6 14.95 26.29 -8.53
CA LEU A 6 14.02 25.22 -8.18
C LEU A 6 14.20 23.99 -9.09
N LEU A 7 14.24 24.21 -10.40
CA LEU A 7 14.44 23.14 -11.38
C LEU A 7 15.78 22.43 -11.18
N CYS A 8 16.89 23.18 -11.11
CA CYS A 8 18.23 22.63 -10.95
C CYS A 8 18.38 21.88 -9.62
N THR A 9 17.84 22.39 -8.51
CA THR A 9 17.89 21.71 -7.22
C THR A 9 17.03 20.44 -7.22
N ALA A 10 15.84 20.46 -7.82
CA ALA A 10 15.00 19.27 -7.95
C ALA A 10 15.67 18.18 -8.79
N VAL A 11 16.25 18.55 -9.94
CA VAL A 11 17.03 17.63 -10.78
C VAL A 11 18.26 17.11 -10.03
N ALA A 12 18.99 17.98 -9.32
CA ALA A 12 20.15 17.57 -8.53
C ALA A 12 19.79 16.56 -7.44
N TRP A 13 18.64 16.72 -6.77
CA TRP A 13 18.17 15.75 -5.78
C TRP A 13 17.84 14.40 -6.41
N SER A 14 17.16 14.39 -7.57
CA SER A 14 16.88 13.15 -8.32
C SER A 14 18.16 12.46 -8.78
N LEU A 15 19.15 13.21 -9.28
CA LEU A 15 20.45 12.66 -9.69
C LEU A 15 21.26 12.15 -8.49
N PHE A 16 21.22 12.84 -7.34
CA PHE A 16 21.84 12.38 -6.11
C PHE A 16 21.27 11.02 -5.67
N GLN A 17 19.95 10.86 -5.73
CA GLN A 17 19.29 9.61 -5.33
C GLN A 17 19.61 8.46 -6.29
N LEU A 18 19.68 8.75 -7.60
CA LEU A 18 20.15 7.79 -8.59
C LEU A 18 21.61 7.40 -8.35
N TRP A 19 22.47 8.36 -8.02
CA TRP A 19 23.88 8.13 -7.71
C TRP A 19 24.04 7.21 -6.49
N TYR A 20 23.40 7.56 -5.37
CA TYR A 20 23.42 6.80 -4.12
C TYR A 20 22.91 5.36 -4.31
N ALA A 21 21.86 5.16 -5.11
CA ALA A 21 21.31 3.83 -5.37
C ALA A 21 22.10 3.02 -6.41
N SER A 22 22.93 3.67 -7.21
CA SER A 22 23.69 3.02 -8.28
C SER A 22 24.95 2.34 -7.74
N PRO A 23 25.51 1.35 -8.47
CA PRO A 23 26.83 0.81 -8.16
C PRO A 23 27.98 1.76 -8.51
N LEU A 24 27.72 2.88 -9.19
CA LEU A 24 28.74 3.81 -9.70
C LEU A 24 29.68 4.39 -8.63
N PRO A 25 29.23 4.76 -7.41
CA PRO A 25 30.12 5.28 -6.37
C PRO A 25 31.24 4.29 -6.02
N PHE A 26 30.90 2.98 -5.99
CA PHE A 26 31.85 1.91 -5.72
C PHE A 26 32.76 1.60 -6.92
N VAL A 27 32.23 1.69 -8.14
CA VAL A 27 33.00 1.49 -9.38
C VAL A 27 34.04 2.60 -9.57
N PHE A 28 33.68 3.86 -9.32
CA PHE A 28 34.56 5.01 -9.48
C PHE A 28 35.38 5.32 -8.21
N GLY A 29 35.07 4.69 -7.07
CA GLY A 29 35.74 4.94 -5.79
C GLY A 29 35.53 6.36 -5.25
N PHE A 30 34.45 7.03 -5.64
CA PHE A 30 34.19 8.43 -5.30
C PHE A 30 32.74 8.63 -4.85
N GLY A 31 32.53 9.49 -3.85
CA GLY A 31 31.19 9.83 -3.36
C GLY A 31 30.45 8.63 -2.74
N ILE A 32 31.17 7.74 -2.06
CA ILE A 32 30.60 6.63 -1.30
C ILE A 32 30.07 7.21 0.01
N LEU A 33 28.76 7.11 0.21
CA LEU A 33 28.07 7.66 1.37
C LEU A 33 27.44 6.53 2.18
N ASN A 34 27.47 6.65 3.50
CA ASN A 34 26.72 5.76 4.37
C ASN A 34 25.24 6.19 4.47
N ASP A 35 24.40 5.33 5.05
CA ASP A 35 22.96 5.58 5.13
C ASP A 35 22.59 6.82 5.94
N THR A 36 23.34 7.13 7.00
CA THR A 36 23.09 8.31 7.84
C THR A 36 23.42 9.60 7.08
N GLU A 37 24.54 9.62 6.35
CA GLU A 37 24.94 10.73 5.49
C GLU A 37 23.92 10.95 4.37
N ALA A 38 23.47 9.87 3.72
CA ALA A 38 22.48 9.96 2.66
C ALA A 38 21.12 10.50 3.17
N ARG A 39 20.68 10.07 4.36
CA ARG A 39 19.47 10.60 5.02
C ARG A 39 19.59 12.10 5.32
N ALA A 40 20.74 12.55 5.80
CA ALA A 40 21.00 13.96 6.08
C ALA A 40 20.92 14.82 4.81
N ILE A 41 21.56 14.41 3.73
CA ILE A 41 21.51 15.10 2.45
C ILE A 41 20.09 15.11 1.89
N HIS A 42 19.38 13.97 1.95
CA HIS A 42 18.00 13.85 1.49
C HIS A 42 17.05 14.82 2.22
N LEU A 43 17.14 14.91 3.56
CA LEU A 43 16.34 15.86 4.33
C LEU A 43 16.73 17.32 4.03
N GLY A 44 18.02 17.59 3.82
CA GLY A 44 18.49 18.92 3.43
C GLY A 44 17.84 19.41 2.13
N PHE A 45 17.81 18.56 1.09
CA PHE A 45 17.10 18.85 -0.15
C PHE A 45 15.60 19.05 0.06
N ALA A 46 14.96 18.17 0.86
CA ALA A 46 13.53 18.24 1.12
C ALA A 46 13.13 19.55 1.82
N LEU A 47 13.86 19.96 2.87
CA LEU A 47 13.59 21.21 3.59
C LEU A 47 13.83 22.42 2.68
N PHE A 48 14.94 22.45 1.96
CA PHE A 48 15.26 23.54 1.02
C PHE A 48 14.14 23.72 -0.01
N LEU A 49 13.77 22.65 -0.71
CA LEU A 49 12.73 22.70 -1.73
C LEU A 49 11.35 23.00 -1.14
N THR A 50 11.07 22.58 0.10
CA THR A 50 9.77 22.87 0.75
C THR A 50 9.55 24.37 0.87
N PHE A 51 10.53 25.10 1.41
CA PHE A 51 10.41 26.54 1.64
C PHE A 51 10.34 27.34 0.34
N LEU A 52 10.94 26.84 -0.74
CA LEU A 52 10.90 27.52 -2.04
C LEU A 52 9.69 27.14 -2.90
N ALA A 53 9.16 25.92 -2.78
CA ALA A 53 8.06 25.42 -3.60
C ALA A 53 6.67 25.63 -2.98
N TYR A 54 6.57 25.70 -1.64
CA TYR A 54 5.30 25.85 -0.94
C TYR A 54 5.20 27.22 -0.23
N PRO A 55 4.22 28.05 -0.61
CA PRO A 55 4.05 29.38 -0.02
C PRO A 55 3.69 29.30 1.47
N ALA A 56 4.18 30.24 2.26
CA ALA A 56 3.96 30.27 3.71
C ALA A 56 2.47 30.39 4.09
N LEU A 57 1.74 31.29 3.43
CA LEU A 57 0.34 31.61 3.70
C LEU A 57 -0.47 31.62 2.42
N ARG A 58 -1.80 31.50 2.52
CA ARG A 58 -2.71 31.62 1.37
C ARG A 58 -2.59 32.97 0.63
N SER A 59 -2.20 34.02 1.36
CA SER A 59 -1.97 35.39 0.88
C SER A 59 -0.53 35.64 0.40
N SER A 60 0.39 34.68 0.54
CA SER A 60 1.77 34.85 0.08
C SER A 60 1.83 35.00 -1.45
N PRO A 61 2.78 35.78 -1.98
CA PRO A 61 3.00 35.91 -3.42
C PRO A 61 3.22 34.53 -4.07
N ARG A 62 2.65 34.32 -5.26
CA ARG A 62 2.80 33.07 -6.04
C ARG A 62 3.70 33.24 -7.26
N ASP A 63 4.03 34.47 -7.59
CA ASP A 63 4.86 34.89 -8.72
C ASP A 63 6.35 35.01 -8.37
N ARG A 64 6.68 35.09 -7.06
CA ARG A 64 8.06 35.19 -6.56
C ARG A 64 8.21 34.55 -5.18
N VAL A 65 9.42 34.09 -4.87
CA VAL A 65 9.77 33.59 -3.53
C VAL A 65 10.26 34.74 -2.64
N PRO A 66 9.62 34.99 -1.48
CA PRO A 66 10.05 36.01 -0.52
C PRO A 66 11.45 35.75 0.03
N LEU A 67 12.17 36.82 0.43
CA LEU A 67 13.52 36.69 1.02
C LEU A 67 13.51 35.85 2.31
N ALA A 68 12.44 35.96 3.12
CA ALA A 68 12.29 35.14 4.32
C ALA A 68 12.30 33.64 4.01
N ASP A 69 11.66 33.22 2.91
CA ASP A 69 11.63 31.82 2.51
C ASP A 69 12.99 31.33 2.02
N TRP A 70 13.81 32.20 1.42
CA TRP A 70 15.22 31.88 1.12
C TRP A 70 16.06 31.64 2.38
N VAL A 71 15.87 32.46 3.41
CA VAL A 71 16.58 32.30 4.68
C VAL A 71 16.15 30.99 5.37
N LEU A 72 14.84 30.71 5.41
CA LEU A 72 14.31 29.45 5.96
C LEU A 72 14.81 28.24 5.16
N ALA A 73 14.86 28.35 3.82
CA ALA A 73 15.40 27.30 2.96
C ALA A 73 16.87 27.00 3.28
N ALA A 74 17.71 28.03 3.43
CA ALA A 74 19.13 27.87 3.76
C ALA A 74 19.35 27.29 5.16
N LEU A 75 18.63 27.80 6.17
CA LEU A 75 18.71 27.28 7.55
C LEU A 75 18.19 25.84 7.64
N GLY A 76 17.09 25.52 6.93
CA GLY A 76 16.53 24.18 6.88
C GLY A 76 17.47 23.19 6.20
N ALA A 77 18.05 23.58 5.07
CA ALA A 77 19.05 22.78 4.37
C ALA A 77 20.27 22.50 5.27
N PHE A 78 20.78 23.52 5.96
CA PHE A 78 21.89 23.39 6.89
C PHE A 78 21.54 22.46 8.07
N ALA A 79 20.38 22.65 8.71
CA ALA A 79 19.95 21.81 9.82
C ALA A 79 19.77 20.35 9.41
N GLY A 80 19.20 20.10 8.22
CA GLY A 80 19.04 18.75 7.66
C GLY A 80 20.37 18.09 7.31
N ALA A 81 21.30 18.84 6.72
CA ALA A 81 22.64 18.36 6.35
C ALA A 81 23.63 18.33 7.53
N TYR A 82 23.24 18.78 8.73
CA TYR A 82 24.13 18.94 9.88
C TYR A 82 24.86 17.64 10.26
N LEU A 83 24.13 16.51 10.29
CA LEU A 83 24.70 15.19 10.59
C LEU A 83 25.76 14.75 9.58
N PHE A 84 25.62 15.18 8.31
CA PHE A 84 26.61 14.91 7.27
C PHE A 84 27.84 15.81 7.43
N ILE A 85 27.63 17.11 7.64
CA ILE A 85 28.72 18.10 7.74
C ILE A 85 29.61 17.83 8.96
N PHE A 86 29.02 17.48 10.10
CA PHE A 86 29.72 17.28 11.38
C PHE A 86 29.78 15.81 11.82
N TYR A 87 29.68 14.87 10.87
CA TYR A 87 29.64 13.43 11.17
C TYR A 87 30.79 12.96 12.05
N GLY A 88 32.03 13.36 11.71
CA GLY A 88 33.23 12.96 12.45
C GLY A 88 33.24 13.45 13.91
N ASP A 89 32.84 14.70 14.13
CA ASP A 89 32.79 15.29 15.48
C ASP A 89 31.70 14.64 16.33
N LEU A 90 30.53 14.36 15.75
CA LEU A 90 29.41 13.72 16.45
C LEU A 90 29.72 12.27 16.81
N ALA A 91 30.37 11.52 15.90
CA ALA A 91 30.80 10.15 16.15
C ALA A 91 31.82 10.07 17.31
N GLY A 92 32.62 11.12 17.53
CA GLY A 92 33.58 11.20 18.64
C GLY A 92 32.98 11.52 20.02
N ARG A 93 31.71 11.93 20.10
CA ARG A 93 31.06 12.35 21.37
C ARG A 93 29.61 11.84 21.53
N PRO A 94 29.38 10.52 21.44
CA PRO A 94 28.04 9.95 21.54
C PRO A 94 27.38 10.29 22.87
N GLY A 95 26.16 10.82 22.83
CA GLY A 95 25.39 11.21 24.01
C GLY A 95 25.89 12.47 24.73
N GLN A 96 26.87 13.19 24.18
CA GLN A 96 27.41 14.45 24.71
C GLN A 96 27.28 15.59 23.69
N PRO A 97 26.04 16.06 23.42
CA PRO A 97 25.81 17.15 22.48
C PRO A 97 26.36 18.47 23.01
N SER A 98 26.97 19.24 22.12
CA SER A 98 27.44 20.60 22.35
C SER A 98 26.28 21.59 22.20
N THR A 99 26.50 22.84 22.61
CA THR A 99 25.53 23.92 22.43
C THR A 99 25.14 24.11 20.97
N LEU A 100 26.09 23.96 20.02
CA LEU A 100 25.80 24.10 18.59
C LEU A 100 24.84 23.01 18.10
N ASP A 101 25.02 21.75 18.56
CA ASP A 101 24.13 20.65 18.16
C ASP A 101 22.73 20.85 18.74
N LEU A 102 22.64 21.30 19.99
CA LEU A 102 21.35 21.56 20.64
C LEU A 102 20.60 22.70 19.96
N VAL A 103 21.28 23.80 19.61
CA VAL A 103 20.69 24.93 18.88
C VAL A 103 20.26 24.49 17.48
N THR A 104 21.13 23.80 16.75
CA THR A 104 20.82 23.35 15.39
C THR A 104 19.69 22.34 15.36
N GLY A 105 19.67 21.38 16.29
CA GLY A 105 18.58 20.41 16.41
C GLY A 105 17.26 21.05 16.81
N THR A 106 17.28 22.05 17.70
CA THR A 106 16.06 22.79 18.07
C THR A 106 15.51 23.58 16.88
N ILE A 107 16.37 24.33 16.17
CA ILE A 107 15.98 25.04 14.95
C ILE A 107 15.49 24.06 13.89
N GLY A 108 16.18 22.93 13.73
CA GLY A 108 15.82 21.87 12.80
C GLY A 108 14.41 21.33 13.03
N ILE A 109 14.04 21.04 14.29
CA ILE A 109 12.68 20.58 14.64
C ILE A 109 11.65 21.66 14.32
N LEU A 110 11.90 22.93 14.68
CA LEU A 110 10.95 24.01 14.40
C LEU A 110 10.77 24.25 12.90
N LEU A 111 11.86 24.22 12.13
CA LEU A 111 11.81 24.35 10.68
C LEU A 111 11.14 23.14 10.02
N LEU A 112 11.35 21.93 10.55
CA LEU A 112 10.66 20.73 10.09
C LEU A 112 9.15 20.84 10.32
N LEU A 113 8.70 21.28 11.50
CA LEU A 113 7.27 21.50 11.77
C LEU A 113 6.65 22.56 10.85
N GLU A 114 7.37 23.65 10.58
CA GLU A 114 6.92 24.67 9.64
C GLU A 114 6.90 24.16 8.18
N ALA A 115 7.90 23.38 7.77
CA ALA A 115 7.93 22.71 6.46
C ALA A 115 6.74 21.75 6.33
N THR A 116 6.45 20.98 7.38
CA THR A 116 5.28 20.09 7.48
C THR A 116 3.98 20.86 7.34
N ARG A 117 3.85 22.02 8.00
CA ARG A 117 2.67 22.88 7.87
C ARG A 117 2.45 23.31 6.41
N ARG A 118 3.51 23.66 5.69
CA ARG A 118 3.44 24.14 4.31
C ARG A 118 3.16 23.02 3.31
N ALA A 119 3.79 21.86 3.49
CA ALA A 119 3.70 20.74 2.56
C ALA A 119 2.48 19.83 2.79
N LEU A 120 2.11 19.61 4.06
CA LEU A 120 1.11 18.61 4.48
C LEU A 120 -0.08 19.22 5.23
N GLY A 121 0.07 20.43 5.77
CA GLY A 121 -0.96 21.13 6.51
C GLY A 121 -0.87 20.93 8.02
N LEU A 122 -1.87 21.49 8.73
CA LEU A 122 -1.91 21.48 10.19
C LEU A 122 -2.08 20.10 10.85
N PRO A 123 -2.82 19.12 10.29
CA PRO A 123 -3.02 17.83 10.97
C PRO A 123 -1.72 17.15 11.41
N MET A 124 -0.74 17.04 10.51
CA MET A 124 0.55 16.41 10.83
C MET A 124 1.36 17.22 11.86
N VAL A 125 1.27 18.55 11.83
CA VAL A 125 1.94 19.43 12.81
C VAL A 125 1.33 19.27 14.19
N ILE A 126 0.00 19.16 14.26
CA ILE A 126 -0.73 18.93 15.51
C ILE A 126 -0.33 17.57 16.09
N VAL A 127 -0.30 16.51 15.28
CA VAL A 127 0.15 15.19 15.73
C VAL A 127 1.57 15.27 16.28
N ALA A 128 2.53 15.78 15.50
CA ALA A 128 3.91 15.93 15.97
C ALA A 128 4.02 16.79 17.24
N GLY A 129 3.28 17.90 17.30
CA GLY A 129 3.23 18.79 18.45
C GLY A 129 2.68 18.13 19.70
N VAL A 130 1.66 17.28 19.58
CA VAL A 130 1.12 16.48 20.69
C VAL A 130 2.15 15.50 21.22
N PHE A 131 2.89 14.80 20.34
CA PHE A 131 3.95 13.88 20.77
C PHE A 131 5.15 14.61 21.40
N ILE A 132 5.55 15.76 20.84
CA ILE A 132 6.57 16.62 21.47
C ILE A 132 6.09 17.07 22.85
N PHE A 133 4.85 17.55 22.97
CA PHE A 133 4.28 17.97 24.25
C PHE A 133 4.25 16.81 25.25
N TYR A 134 3.78 15.63 24.83
CA TYR A 134 3.72 14.41 25.64
C TYR A 134 5.10 14.06 26.22
N THR A 135 6.17 14.16 25.40
CA THR A 135 7.55 13.92 25.85
C THR A 135 7.96 14.73 27.09
N PHE A 136 7.50 15.98 27.19
CA PHE A 136 7.80 16.85 28.34
C PHE A 136 6.76 16.78 29.45
N ALA A 137 5.49 16.59 29.09
CA ALA A 137 4.35 16.64 30.01
C ALA A 137 4.02 15.28 30.65
N GLY A 138 4.80 14.23 30.36
CA GLY A 138 4.55 12.85 30.83
C GLY A 138 4.20 12.69 32.31
N GLN A 139 4.78 13.51 33.20
CA GLN A 139 4.54 13.43 34.64
C GLN A 139 3.12 13.87 35.06
N TYR A 140 2.44 14.67 34.22
CA TYR A 140 1.09 15.18 34.44
C TYR A 140 0.02 14.36 33.73
N MET A 141 0.41 13.32 33.01
CA MET A 141 -0.51 12.47 32.28
C MET A 141 -1.24 11.52 33.25
N PRO A 142 -2.42 11.01 32.88
CA PRO A 142 -3.11 9.98 33.64
C PRO A 142 -2.23 8.73 33.83
N ASP A 143 -2.43 8.01 34.94
CA ASP A 143 -1.60 6.86 35.35
C ASP A 143 -1.31 5.87 34.21
N VAL A 144 -2.31 5.57 33.37
CA VAL A 144 -2.21 4.62 32.23
C VAL A 144 -1.18 5.06 31.17
N ILE A 145 -0.90 6.35 31.04
CA ILE A 145 0.04 6.93 30.06
C ILE A 145 1.08 7.85 30.72
N GLN A 146 1.35 7.66 32.02
CA GLN A 146 2.29 8.50 32.79
C GLN A 146 3.76 8.05 32.65
N HIS A 147 4.66 8.99 32.37
CA HIS A 147 6.11 8.72 32.37
C HIS A 147 6.91 9.87 32.98
N ARG A 148 8.19 9.65 33.27
CA ARG A 148 9.06 10.63 33.99
C ARG A 148 9.31 11.96 33.27
N GLY A 149 8.86 12.12 32.02
CA GLY A 149 9.26 13.22 31.14
C GLY A 149 10.72 13.11 30.67
N ALA A 150 11.09 13.88 29.63
CA ALA A 150 12.47 13.98 29.14
C ALA A 150 12.99 15.43 29.20
N SER A 151 14.29 15.59 29.48
CA SER A 151 14.94 16.90 29.39
C SER A 151 15.12 17.34 27.93
N LEU A 152 15.26 18.65 27.68
CA LEU A 152 15.49 19.18 26.33
C LEU A 152 16.74 18.56 25.68
N VAL A 153 17.81 18.37 26.44
CA VAL A 153 19.06 17.73 25.95
C VAL A 153 18.80 16.31 25.51
N LYS A 154 18.09 15.51 26.34
CA LYS A 154 17.74 14.13 25.99
C LYS A 154 16.83 14.07 24.76
N PHE A 155 15.84 14.96 24.71
CA PHE A 155 14.92 15.08 23.58
C PHE A 155 15.65 15.42 22.28
N ILE A 156 16.44 16.50 22.23
CA ILE A 156 17.15 16.89 21.00
C ILE A 156 18.17 15.84 20.57
N ASN A 157 18.91 15.25 21.53
CA ASN A 157 19.84 14.17 21.24
C ASN A 157 19.13 12.98 20.58
N HIS A 158 18.02 12.52 21.17
CA HIS A 158 17.25 11.39 20.66
C HIS A 158 16.52 11.72 19.35
N GLN A 159 16.05 12.96 19.19
CA GLN A 159 15.13 13.32 18.12
C GLN A 159 15.83 13.78 16.84
N TRP A 160 16.98 14.45 16.95
CA TRP A 160 17.69 15.04 15.81
C TRP A 160 19.11 14.48 15.63
N LEU A 161 19.78 14.06 16.70
CA LEU A 161 21.19 13.66 16.63
C LEU A 161 21.41 12.14 16.53
N THR A 162 20.37 11.34 16.68
CA THR A 162 20.41 9.88 16.50
C THR A 162 19.46 9.41 15.38
N THR A 163 19.53 8.12 15.08
CA THR A 163 18.67 7.44 14.11
C THR A 163 17.38 6.88 14.73
N GLU A 164 17.03 7.29 15.95
CA GLU A 164 15.76 6.89 16.59
C GLU A 164 14.64 7.89 16.29
N GLY A 165 15.00 9.13 15.91
CA GLY A 165 14.07 10.22 15.65
C GLY A 165 13.89 10.55 14.17
N VAL A 166 14.08 11.82 13.83
CA VAL A 166 13.86 12.38 12.48
C VAL A 166 14.66 11.65 11.41
N PHE A 167 15.90 11.26 11.72
CA PHE A 167 16.79 10.52 10.81
C PHE A 167 16.65 8.99 10.89
N GLY A 168 15.56 8.50 11.49
CA GLY A 168 15.33 7.08 11.70
C GLY A 168 14.83 6.31 10.49
N ILE A 169 14.23 5.14 10.76
CA ILE A 169 13.80 4.16 9.75
C ILE A 169 12.91 4.81 8.69
N ALA A 170 12.02 5.71 9.11
CA ALA A 170 11.11 6.46 8.25
C ALA A 170 11.82 7.21 7.11
N LEU A 171 12.78 8.07 7.47
CA LEU A 171 13.56 8.85 6.52
C LEU A 171 14.56 7.96 5.78
N GLY A 172 15.11 6.93 6.43
CA GLY A 172 15.98 5.93 5.78
C GLY A 172 15.30 5.26 4.60
N VAL A 173 14.09 4.75 4.80
CA VAL A 173 13.28 4.16 3.74
C VAL A 173 12.96 5.16 2.64
N SER A 174 12.62 6.40 3.02
CA SER A 174 12.43 7.53 2.08
C SER A 174 13.63 7.71 1.13
N THR A 175 14.84 7.72 1.71
CA THR A 175 16.09 7.91 0.99
C THR A 175 16.48 6.72 0.13
N SER A 176 16.42 5.50 0.69
CA SER A 176 17.00 4.30 0.08
C SER A 176 16.21 3.74 -1.10
N PHE A 177 14.89 3.92 -1.16
CA PHE A 177 14.10 3.38 -2.27
C PHE A 177 12.80 4.10 -2.59
N VAL A 178 12.11 4.74 -1.63
CA VAL A 178 10.81 5.39 -1.91
C VAL A 178 10.95 6.48 -2.97
N PHE A 179 12.04 7.27 -2.90
CA PHE A 179 12.34 8.27 -3.92
C PHE A 179 12.39 7.65 -5.32
N LEU A 180 13.08 6.51 -5.49
CA LEU A 180 13.24 5.87 -6.80
C LEU A 180 11.91 5.36 -7.33
N PHE A 181 11.03 4.83 -6.49
CA PHE A 181 9.69 4.41 -6.91
C PHE A 181 8.81 5.58 -7.32
N VAL A 182 8.84 6.69 -6.57
CA VAL A 182 8.14 7.92 -6.94
C VAL A 182 8.69 8.44 -8.28
N LEU A 183 10.02 8.47 -8.43
CA LEU A 183 10.67 8.89 -9.66
C LEU A 183 10.29 7.99 -10.85
N PHE A 184 10.37 6.67 -10.68
CA PHE A 184 9.92 5.68 -11.67
C PHE A 184 8.47 5.93 -12.10
N GLY A 185 7.55 6.09 -11.15
CA GLY A 185 6.14 6.34 -11.43
C GLY A 185 5.91 7.63 -12.21
N THR A 186 6.58 8.72 -11.81
CA THR A 186 6.48 10.01 -12.51
C THR A 186 7.06 9.98 -13.92
N LEU A 187 8.18 9.28 -14.13
CA LEU A 187 8.78 9.11 -15.46
C LEU A 187 7.91 8.22 -16.35
N LEU A 188 7.26 7.19 -15.79
CA LEU A 188 6.35 6.33 -16.53
C LEU A 188 5.08 7.09 -16.96
N GLU A 189 4.56 7.95 -16.08
CA GLU A 189 3.46 8.86 -16.40
C GLU A 189 3.87 9.87 -17.49
N LYS A 190 5.07 10.47 -17.38
CA LYS A 190 5.64 11.37 -18.40
C LYS A 190 5.85 10.71 -19.75
N ALA A 191 6.18 9.42 -19.77
CA ALA A 191 6.29 8.66 -21.00
C ALA A 191 4.94 8.45 -21.71
N GLY A 192 3.82 8.61 -21.00
CA GLY A 192 2.45 8.48 -21.54
C GLY A 192 1.68 7.24 -21.10
N ALA A 193 2.22 6.46 -20.15
CA ALA A 193 1.60 5.20 -19.72
C ALA A 193 0.22 5.39 -19.06
N GLY A 194 0.01 6.50 -18.33
CA GLY A 194 -1.26 6.77 -17.66
C GLY A 194 -2.42 6.95 -18.65
N ASN A 195 -2.22 7.75 -19.70
CA ASN A 195 -3.21 7.92 -20.78
C ASN A 195 -3.48 6.58 -21.50
N TRP A 196 -2.43 5.80 -21.75
CA TRP A 196 -2.54 4.48 -22.36
C TRP A 196 -3.41 3.52 -21.53
N MET A 197 -3.18 3.44 -20.21
CA MET A 197 -3.97 2.60 -19.29
C MET A 197 -5.45 3.04 -19.23
N MET A 198 -5.70 4.34 -19.25
CA MET A 198 -7.05 4.90 -19.27
C MET A 198 -7.80 4.53 -20.55
N GLN A 199 -7.19 4.71 -21.72
CA GLN A 199 -7.85 4.41 -22.99
C GLN A 199 -8.10 2.91 -23.17
N ILE A 200 -7.20 2.05 -22.67
CA ILE A 200 -7.46 0.60 -22.62
C ILE A 200 -8.69 0.31 -21.74
N SER A 201 -8.79 0.97 -20.58
CA SER A 201 -9.92 0.80 -19.68
C SER A 201 -11.24 1.24 -20.34
N ILE A 202 -11.25 2.38 -21.05
CA ILE A 202 -12.39 2.87 -21.84
C ILE A 202 -12.79 1.84 -22.90
N ALA A 203 -11.83 1.35 -23.67
CA ALA A 203 -12.07 0.39 -24.74
C ALA A 203 -12.66 -0.94 -24.22
N LEU A 204 -12.21 -1.40 -23.06
CA LEU A 204 -12.65 -2.67 -22.47
C LEU A 204 -14.01 -2.56 -21.76
N LEU A 205 -14.33 -1.44 -21.13
CA LEU A 205 -15.44 -1.36 -20.17
C LEU A 205 -16.49 -0.28 -20.49
N GLY A 206 -16.20 0.67 -21.38
CA GLY A 206 -17.10 1.79 -21.68
C GLY A 206 -18.47 1.35 -22.20
N HIS A 207 -18.55 0.20 -22.86
CA HIS A 207 -19.79 -0.38 -23.40
C HIS A 207 -20.70 -1.03 -22.34
N LEU A 208 -20.24 -1.16 -21.10
CA LEU A 208 -21.04 -1.73 -20.02
C LEU A 208 -22.01 -0.67 -19.45
N ARG A 209 -23.10 -1.12 -18.83
CA ARG A 209 -23.98 -0.23 -18.05
C ARG A 209 -23.18 0.42 -16.92
N GLY A 210 -23.15 1.75 -16.87
CA GLY A 210 -22.24 2.49 -15.99
C GLY A 210 -20.77 2.37 -16.37
N GLY A 211 -20.50 2.25 -17.68
CA GLY A 211 -19.17 2.05 -18.26
C GLY A 211 -18.13 3.03 -17.71
N PRO A 212 -18.35 4.37 -17.77
CA PRO A 212 -17.41 5.35 -17.24
C PRO A 212 -16.96 5.13 -15.80
N ALA A 213 -17.87 4.74 -14.92
CA ALA A 213 -17.51 4.48 -13.53
C ALA A 213 -16.71 3.17 -13.37
N LYS A 214 -16.93 2.17 -14.23
CA LYS A 214 -16.08 0.95 -14.26
C LYS A 214 -14.71 1.23 -14.86
N VAL A 215 -14.66 2.09 -15.88
CA VAL A 215 -13.41 2.61 -16.47
C VAL A 215 -12.59 3.31 -15.40
N ALA A 216 -13.21 4.20 -14.61
CA ALA A 216 -12.57 4.89 -13.50
C ALA A 216 -11.91 3.89 -12.53
N VAL A 217 -12.65 2.85 -12.14
CA VAL A 217 -12.17 1.83 -11.21
C VAL A 217 -11.00 1.02 -11.77
N VAL A 218 -11.08 0.55 -13.02
CA VAL A 218 -10.00 -0.27 -13.61
C VAL A 218 -8.79 0.57 -14.01
N SER A 219 -9.00 1.78 -14.53
CA SER A 219 -7.91 2.71 -14.82
C SER A 219 -7.17 3.09 -13.54
N SER A 220 -7.91 3.37 -12.46
CA SER A 220 -7.32 3.59 -11.13
C SER A 220 -6.55 2.37 -10.62
N ALA A 221 -7.00 1.15 -10.90
CA ALA A 221 -6.28 -0.08 -10.54
C ALA A 221 -4.94 -0.20 -11.29
N LEU A 222 -4.96 0.01 -12.61
CA LEU A 222 -3.77 -0.05 -13.46
C LEU A 222 -2.78 1.07 -13.13
N ASN A 223 -3.27 2.28 -12.87
CA ASN A 223 -2.42 3.38 -12.45
C ASN A 223 -1.91 3.22 -11.01
N GLY A 224 -2.73 2.64 -10.12
CA GLY A 224 -2.37 2.32 -8.75
C GLY A 224 -1.20 1.34 -8.63
N VAL A 225 -1.14 0.35 -9.53
CA VAL A 225 0.00 -0.57 -9.72
C VAL A 225 1.33 0.18 -9.92
N VAL A 226 1.30 1.40 -10.45
CA VAL A 226 2.50 2.20 -10.72
C VAL A 226 2.74 3.24 -9.62
N SER A 227 1.73 4.07 -9.35
CA SER A 227 1.88 5.29 -8.55
C SER A 227 1.91 5.00 -7.04
N GLY A 228 1.12 4.03 -6.57
CA GLY A 228 0.96 3.75 -5.15
C GLY A 228 0.45 4.93 -4.30
N SER A 229 -0.06 6.00 -4.93
CA SER A 229 -0.56 7.22 -4.29
C SER A 229 -2.03 7.45 -4.66
N SER A 230 -2.89 7.64 -3.65
CA SER A 230 -4.33 7.89 -3.87
C SER A 230 -4.54 9.27 -4.48
N VAL A 231 -3.91 10.30 -3.91
CA VAL A 231 -4.06 11.69 -4.37
C VAL A 231 -3.53 11.85 -5.79
N SER A 232 -2.36 11.27 -6.11
CA SER A 232 -1.82 11.30 -7.47
C SER A 232 -2.76 10.64 -8.46
N ASN A 233 -3.34 9.49 -8.09
CA ASN A 233 -4.26 8.75 -8.95
C ASN A 233 -5.57 9.54 -9.19
N VAL A 234 -6.14 10.16 -8.16
CA VAL A 234 -7.30 11.06 -8.31
C VAL A 234 -6.97 12.25 -9.19
N VAL A 235 -5.79 12.84 -9.06
CA VAL A 235 -5.41 14.03 -9.83
C VAL A 235 -5.14 13.67 -11.29
N SER A 236 -4.50 12.54 -11.59
CA SER A 236 -4.19 12.17 -12.98
C SER A 236 -5.37 11.51 -13.70
N GLY A 237 -6.06 10.56 -13.06
CA GLY A 237 -7.23 9.88 -13.63
C GLY A 237 -8.54 10.65 -13.48
N GLY A 238 -8.76 11.25 -12.31
CA GLY A 238 -10.02 11.91 -11.95
C GLY A 238 -10.40 13.09 -12.83
N ILE A 239 -9.42 13.81 -13.39
CA ILE A 239 -9.66 14.91 -14.33
C ILE A 239 -10.45 14.42 -15.56
N PHE A 240 -10.24 13.18 -15.99
CA PHE A 240 -10.95 12.58 -17.13
C PHE A 240 -12.18 11.80 -16.70
N THR A 241 -12.06 10.99 -15.64
CA THR A 241 -13.11 10.04 -15.25
C THR A 241 -14.30 10.71 -14.54
N ILE A 242 -14.06 11.73 -13.70
CA ILE A 242 -15.12 12.42 -12.95
C ILE A 242 -16.08 13.15 -13.90
N PRO A 243 -15.61 13.99 -14.85
CA PRO A 243 -16.51 14.61 -15.83
C PRO A 243 -17.29 13.57 -16.66
N LEU A 244 -16.64 12.48 -17.07
CA LEU A 244 -17.28 11.42 -17.85
C LEU A 244 -18.38 10.68 -17.05
N MET A 245 -18.14 10.40 -15.78
CA MET A 245 -19.14 9.83 -14.87
C MET A 245 -20.34 10.79 -14.68
N LYS A 246 -20.10 12.09 -14.51
CA LYS A 246 -21.16 13.09 -14.35
C LYS A 246 -22.08 13.15 -15.58
N ARG A 247 -21.48 13.12 -16.79
CA ARG A 247 -22.22 13.15 -18.06
C ARG A 247 -23.11 11.94 -18.29
N THR A 248 -22.79 10.81 -17.68
CA THR A 248 -23.60 9.59 -17.78
C THR A 248 -24.68 9.46 -16.69
N GLY A 249 -24.84 10.49 -15.85
CA GLY A 249 -25.95 10.62 -14.90
C GLY A 249 -25.58 10.46 -13.43
N LEU A 250 -24.31 10.30 -13.08
CA LEU A 250 -23.87 10.29 -11.68
C LEU A 250 -23.79 11.72 -11.13
N SER A 251 -24.24 11.93 -9.89
CA SER A 251 -23.98 13.18 -9.16
C SER A 251 -22.48 13.41 -8.98
N GLY A 252 -22.02 14.66 -8.92
CA GLY A 252 -20.60 14.96 -8.70
C GLY A 252 -20.02 14.35 -7.42
N VAL A 253 -20.81 14.30 -6.34
CA VAL A 253 -20.44 13.68 -5.06
C VAL A 253 -20.14 12.19 -5.26
N LYS A 254 -21.03 11.44 -5.90
CA LYS A 254 -20.82 10.00 -6.20
C LYS A 254 -19.67 9.76 -7.17
N ALA A 255 -19.54 10.58 -8.21
CA ALA A 255 -18.43 10.47 -9.15
C ALA A 255 -17.08 10.66 -8.45
N GLY A 256 -16.96 11.72 -7.63
CA GLY A 256 -15.77 11.96 -6.81
C GLY A 256 -15.53 10.85 -5.78
N ALA A 257 -16.57 10.34 -5.14
CA ALA A 257 -16.46 9.25 -4.17
C ALA A 257 -16.01 7.92 -4.80
N ILE A 258 -16.51 7.59 -6.01
CA ILE A 258 -16.06 6.40 -6.77
C ILE A 258 -14.59 6.54 -7.13
N GLU A 259 -14.18 7.69 -7.67
CA GLU A 259 -12.78 7.96 -8.04
C GLU A 259 -11.85 7.89 -6.83
N ALA A 260 -12.20 8.56 -5.72
CA ALA A 260 -11.41 8.52 -4.48
C ALA A 260 -11.32 7.11 -3.90
N SER A 261 -12.43 6.35 -3.90
CA SER A 261 -12.46 4.97 -3.42
C SER A 261 -11.61 4.04 -4.29
N ALA A 262 -11.64 4.21 -5.61
CA ALA A 262 -10.82 3.45 -6.54
C ALA A 262 -9.34 3.78 -6.35
N SER A 263 -9.02 5.06 -6.21
CA SER A 263 -7.65 5.55 -6.04
C SER A 263 -6.98 5.04 -4.77
N ILE A 264 -7.71 4.96 -3.65
CA ILE A 264 -7.19 4.40 -2.39
C ILE A 264 -6.94 2.91 -2.50
N ASN A 265 -7.80 2.17 -3.18
CA ASN A 265 -7.52 0.77 -3.49
C ASN A 265 -6.24 0.61 -4.33
N GLY A 266 -5.80 1.63 -5.04
CA GLY A 266 -4.53 1.64 -5.76
C GLY A 266 -3.31 1.46 -4.85
N GLN A 267 -3.41 1.92 -3.60
CA GLN A 267 -2.34 1.80 -2.62
C GLN A 267 -2.13 0.37 -2.11
N ILE A 268 -3.14 -0.50 -2.18
CA ILE A 268 -3.04 -1.92 -1.78
C ILE A 268 -2.73 -2.85 -2.95
N MET A 269 -2.68 -2.34 -4.18
CA MET A 269 -2.51 -3.18 -5.37
C MET A 269 -1.02 -3.56 -5.59
N PRO A 270 -0.67 -4.85 -5.59
CA PRO A 270 0.66 -5.32 -6.00
C PRO A 270 0.97 -5.00 -7.46
N PRO A 271 2.24 -4.79 -7.85
CA PRO A 271 3.50 -5.07 -7.15
C PRO A 271 4.21 -3.83 -6.60
N VAL A 272 3.56 -2.66 -6.58
CA VAL A 272 4.17 -1.46 -5.98
C VAL A 272 3.58 -1.24 -4.59
N MET A 273 2.25 -1.36 -4.42
CA MET A 273 1.54 -1.20 -3.12
C MET A 273 1.96 0.06 -2.33
N GLY A 274 2.44 1.08 -3.05
CA GLY A 274 3.10 2.25 -2.47
C GLY A 274 4.35 1.92 -1.64
N ALA A 275 4.93 2.96 -1.05
CA ALA A 275 6.12 2.84 -0.21
C ALA A 275 5.94 2.02 1.08
N ALA A 276 4.69 1.79 1.51
CA ALA A 276 4.36 1.09 2.74
C ALA A 276 4.68 -0.42 2.67
N ALA A 277 4.53 -1.07 1.52
CA ALA A 277 4.83 -2.50 1.38
C ALA A 277 6.33 -2.80 1.58
N PHE A 278 7.21 -1.84 1.29
CA PHE A 278 8.64 -1.99 1.57
C PHE A 278 8.96 -1.76 3.05
N LEU A 279 8.24 -0.84 3.72
CA LEU A 279 8.33 -0.72 5.18
C LEU A 279 7.85 -2.00 5.87
N MET A 280 6.87 -2.71 5.29
CA MET A 280 6.46 -4.03 5.78
C MET A 280 7.57 -5.07 5.66
N VAL A 281 8.40 -5.04 4.62
CA VAL A 281 9.58 -5.94 4.53
C VAL A 281 10.46 -5.71 5.76
N GLU A 282 10.74 -4.44 6.07
CA GLU A 282 11.59 -4.06 7.19
C GLU A 282 10.97 -4.40 8.54
N TYR A 283 9.66 -4.20 8.74
CA TYR A 283 8.95 -4.45 10.01
C TYR A 283 8.52 -5.91 10.24
N VAL A 284 8.22 -6.66 9.19
CA VAL A 284 7.80 -8.06 9.29
C VAL A 284 9.00 -9.00 9.16
N GLY A 285 10.04 -8.60 8.41
CA GLY A 285 11.23 -9.42 8.17
C GLY A 285 10.99 -10.56 7.17
N ILE A 286 10.07 -10.39 6.22
CA ILE A 286 9.78 -11.36 5.15
C ILE A 286 10.09 -10.76 3.77
N PRO A 287 10.44 -11.59 2.76
CA PRO A 287 10.69 -11.10 1.41
C PRO A 287 9.49 -10.36 0.81
N TYR A 288 9.75 -9.37 -0.05
CA TYR A 288 8.71 -8.59 -0.72
C TYR A 288 7.71 -9.46 -1.51
N SER A 289 8.19 -10.53 -2.13
CA SER A 289 7.37 -11.48 -2.89
C SER A 289 6.28 -12.14 -2.02
N GLU A 290 6.58 -12.42 -0.75
CA GLU A 290 5.58 -12.95 0.19
C GLU A 290 4.56 -11.87 0.57
N ILE A 291 4.96 -10.61 0.74
CA ILE A 291 4.03 -9.50 0.99
C ILE A 291 3.06 -9.33 -0.18
N VAL A 292 3.58 -9.34 -1.42
CA VAL A 292 2.78 -9.30 -2.64
C VAL A 292 1.78 -10.45 -2.69
N LYS A 293 2.24 -11.67 -2.42
CA LYS A 293 1.40 -12.86 -2.38
C LYS A 293 0.27 -12.71 -1.36
N HIS A 294 0.58 -12.25 -0.15
CA HIS A 294 -0.40 -12.06 0.92
C HIS A 294 -1.42 -10.95 0.62
N ALA A 295 -1.02 -9.89 -0.08
CA ALA A 295 -1.89 -8.77 -0.40
C ALA A 295 -2.74 -8.95 -1.68
N LEU A 296 -2.36 -9.87 -2.57
CA LEU A 296 -2.96 -10.01 -3.90
C LEU A 296 -4.48 -10.26 -3.86
N LEU A 297 -4.92 -11.31 -3.15
CA LEU A 297 -6.36 -11.64 -3.09
C LEU A 297 -7.18 -10.51 -2.42
N PRO A 298 -6.82 -9.98 -1.24
CA PRO A 298 -7.50 -8.83 -0.65
C PRO A 298 -7.63 -7.62 -1.59
N ALA A 299 -6.55 -7.26 -2.29
CA ALA A 299 -6.55 -6.13 -3.22
C ALA A 299 -7.52 -6.36 -4.39
N VAL A 300 -7.45 -7.53 -5.02
CA VAL A 300 -8.34 -7.92 -6.12
C VAL A 300 -9.80 -7.94 -5.65
N PHE A 301 -10.09 -8.50 -4.47
CA PHE A 301 -11.44 -8.51 -3.91
C PHE A 301 -11.98 -7.11 -3.65
N SER A 302 -11.15 -6.21 -3.10
CA SER A 302 -11.53 -4.82 -2.88
C SER A 302 -11.93 -4.10 -4.17
N TYR A 303 -11.22 -4.35 -5.27
CA TYR A 303 -11.53 -3.80 -6.60
C TYR A 303 -12.74 -4.45 -7.25
N ILE A 304 -12.89 -5.78 -7.22
CA ILE A 304 -14.06 -6.45 -7.79
C ILE A 304 -15.33 -6.04 -7.02
N ALA A 305 -15.25 -5.93 -5.70
CA ALA A 305 -16.34 -5.42 -4.88
C ALA A 305 -16.70 -3.97 -5.24
N LEU A 306 -15.71 -3.12 -5.55
CA LEU A 306 -15.96 -1.76 -6.04
C LEU A 306 -16.63 -1.75 -7.42
N LEU A 307 -16.17 -2.57 -8.35
CA LEU A 307 -16.79 -2.74 -9.67
C LEU A 307 -18.24 -3.21 -9.58
N TYR A 308 -18.50 -4.15 -8.66
CA TYR A 308 -19.85 -4.64 -8.39
C TYR A 308 -20.72 -3.56 -7.75
N MET A 309 -20.21 -2.82 -6.78
CA MET A 309 -20.90 -1.68 -6.16
C MET A 309 -21.29 -0.63 -7.21
N VAL A 310 -20.35 -0.25 -8.08
CA VAL A 310 -20.61 0.66 -9.21
C VAL A 310 -21.68 0.09 -10.15
N HIS A 311 -21.64 -1.22 -10.42
CA HIS A 311 -22.68 -1.88 -11.21
C HIS A 311 -24.06 -1.77 -10.53
N LEU A 312 -24.17 -2.07 -9.24
CA LEU A 312 -25.41 -1.93 -8.48
C LEU A 312 -25.94 -0.48 -8.51
N GLU A 313 -25.06 0.50 -8.35
CA GLU A 313 -25.43 1.92 -8.41
C GLU A 313 -25.96 2.31 -9.79
N SER A 314 -25.31 1.83 -10.85
CA SER A 314 -25.74 2.02 -12.23
C SER A 314 -27.07 1.32 -12.54
N VAL A 315 -27.34 0.21 -11.85
CA VAL A 315 -28.63 -0.49 -11.94
C VAL A 315 -29.73 0.34 -11.28
N LYS A 316 -29.50 0.90 -10.08
CA LYS A 316 -30.46 1.75 -9.37
C LYS A 316 -30.83 3.02 -10.13
N LEU A 317 -29.87 3.61 -10.85
CA LEU A 317 -30.05 4.87 -11.59
C LEU A 317 -30.56 4.69 -13.04
N ASP A 318 -30.80 3.46 -13.47
CA ASP A 318 -31.17 3.13 -14.85
C ASP A 318 -30.27 3.71 -15.96
N MET A 319 -28.96 3.77 -15.68
CA MET A 319 -27.96 4.26 -16.62
C MET A 319 -27.92 3.41 -17.89
N GLN A 320 -27.80 4.07 -19.04
CA GLN A 320 -27.61 3.42 -20.34
C GLN A 320 -26.12 3.20 -20.65
N PRO A 321 -25.76 2.12 -21.37
CA PRO A 321 -24.39 1.91 -21.83
C PRO A 321 -24.02 2.89 -22.96
N ILE A 322 -22.73 3.15 -23.13
CA ILE A 322 -22.23 3.90 -24.30
C ILE A 322 -22.44 3.03 -25.55
N PRO A 323 -23.03 3.56 -26.64
CA PRO A 323 -23.25 2.82 -27.88
C PRO A 323 -21.95 2.19 -28.40
N GLN A 324 -22.02 0.92 -28.80
CA GLN A 324 -20.88 0.19 -29.39
C GLN A 324 -21.29 -0.36 -30.75
N ARG A 325 -20.33 -0.44 -31.68
CA ARG A 325 -20.52 -1.20 -32.92
C ARG A 325 -20.85 -2.67 -32.58
N PRO A 326 -21.93 -3.25 -33.12
CA PRO A 326 -22.34 -4.59 -32.78
C PRO A 326 -21.29 -5.62 -33.24
N THR A 327 -20.69 -6.33 -32.28
CA THR A 327 -19.81 -7.48 -32.54
C THR A 327 -20.55 -8.77 -32.15
N PRO A 328 -20.59 -9.80 -33.01
CA PRO A 328 -21.13 -11.10 -32.65
C PRO A 328 -20.48 -11.67 -31.38
N ALA A 329 -21.28 -12.29 -30.51
CA ALA A 329 -20.80 -12.82 -29.23
C ALA A 329 -19.64 -13.82 -29.41
N ARG A 330 -19.74 -14.71 -30.41
CA ARG A 330 -18.67 -15.66 -30.76
C ARG A 330 -17.35 -14.95 -31.07
N GLU A 331 -17.41 -13.89 -31.87
CA GLU A 331 -16.24 -13.12 -32.22
C GLU A 331 -15.63 -12.42 -31.01
N ARG A 332 -16.47 -11.86 -30.12
CA ARG A 332 -16.02 -11.26 -28.85
C ARG A 332 -15.29 -12.28 -27.97
N TRP A 333 -15.85 -13.48 -27.79
CA TRP A 333 -15.23 -14.54 -26.99
C TRP A 333 -13.92 -15.04 -27.61
N ILE A 334 -13.86 -15.20 -28.93
CA ILE A 334 -12.63 -15.58 -29.64
C ILE A 334 -11.56 -14.50 -29.46
N ARG A 335 -11.90 -13.23 -29.68
CA ARG A 335 -10.96 -12.10 -29.50
C ARG A 335 -10.46 -12.00 -28.07
N MET A 336 -11.34 -12.15 -27.08
CA MET A 336 -10.97 -12.14 -25.67
C MET A 336 -10.08 -13.33 -25.31
N GLY A 337 -10.44 -14.54 -25.78
CA GLY A 337 -9.64 -15.75 -25.57
C GLY A 337 -8.25 -15.63 -26.21
N LEU A 338 -8.16 -15.15 -27.45
CA LEU A 338 -6.88 -14.90 -28.12
C LEU A 338 -6.06 -13.81 -27.41
N GLY A 339 -6.69 -12.74 -26.93
CA GLY A 339 -6.02 -11.67 -26.20
C GLY A 339 -5.46 -12.16 -24.85
N LEU A 340 -6.25 -12.93 -24.10
CA LEU A 340 -5.83 -13.49 -22.81
C LEU A 340 -4.73 -14.54 -22.99
N THR A 341 -4.93 -15.50 -23.90
CA THR A 341 -3.90 -16.51 -24.23
C THR A 341 -2.65 -15.85 -24.78
N GLY A 342 -2.76 -14.83 -25.62
CA GLY A 342 -1.61 -14.08 -26.15
C GLY A 342 -0.83 -13.34 -25.06
N SER A 343 -1.53 -12.74 -24.11
CA SER A 343 -0.90 -12.07 -22.96
C SER A 343 -0.19 -13.07 -22.05
N VAL A 344 -0.84 -14.20 -21.73
CA VAL A 344 -0.24 -15.30 -20.94
C VAL A 344 0.96 -15.88 -21.67
N LEU A 345 0.86 -16.13 -22.98
CA LEU A 345 1.96 -16.63 -23.78
C LEU A 345 3.13 -15.65 -23.80
N ALA A 346 2.88 -14.34 -23.93
CA ALA A 346 3.94 -13.33 -23.89
C ALA A 346 4.67 -13.33 -22.54
N VAL A 347 3.93 -13.38 -21.43
CA VAL A 347 4.52 -13.49 -20.08
C VAL A 347 5.32 -14.78 -19.92
N CYS A 348 4.79 -15.92 -20.37
CA CYS A 348 5.49 -17.21 -20.33
C CYS A 348 6.75 -17.21 -21.20
N LEU A 349 6.69 -16.66 -22.42
CA LEU A 349 7.82 -16.55 -23.33
C LEU A 349 8.92 -15.66 -22.75
N LEU A 350 8.55 -14.53 -22.13
CA LEU A 350 9.52 -13.69 -21.41
C LEU A 350 10.12 -14.47 -20.24
N TYR A 351 9.30 -15.11 -19.41
CA TYR A 351 9.76 -15.82 -18.22
C TYR A 351 10.69 -16.99 -18.55
N TYR A 352 10.23 -17.94 -19.36
CA TYR A 352 11.02 -19.09 -19.76
C TYR A 352 12.15 -18.72 -20.72
N GLY A 353 12.00 -17.66 -21.51
CA GLY A 353 13.07 -17.13 -22.36
C GLY A 353 14.23 -16.60 -21.54
N ILE A 354 13.95 -15.82 -20.49
CA ILE A 354 14.99 -15.31 -19.59
C ILE A 354 15.69 -16.46 -18.86
N LEU A 355 14.92 -17.43 -18.33
CA LEU A 355 15.48 -18.62 -17.68
C LEU A 355 16.33 -19.46 -18.64
N GLY A 356 15.88 -19.65 -19.88
CA GLY A 356 16.62 -20.37 -20.91
C GLY A 356 17.95 -19.70 -21.25
N ILE A 357 17.96 -18.37 -21.41
CA ILE A 357 19.19 -17.60 -21.66
C ILE A 357 20.15 -17.73 -20.47
N ARG A 358 19.65 -17.69 -19.23
CA ARG A 358 20.47 -17.90 -18.04
C ARG A 358 21.08 -19.30 -17.97
N ALA A 359 20.26 -20.32 -18.23
CA ALA A 359 20.71 -21.71 -18.24
C ALA A 359 21.76 -21.97 -19.33
N ALA A 360 21.60 -21.36 -20.51
CA ALA A 360 22.50 -21.57 -21.64
C ALA A 360 23.82 -20.76 -21.55
N PHE A 361 23.79 -19.55 -21.00
CA PHE A 361 24.90 -18.60 -21.10
C PHE A 361 25.52 -18.18 -19.75
N GLY A 362 24.98 -18.64 -18.62
CA GLY A 362 25.57 -18.45 -17.28
C GLY A 362 25.96 -17.00 -17.00
N ALA A 363 27.26 -16.74 -16.82
CA ALA A 363 27.81 -15.42 -16.51
C ALA A 363 27.56 -14.36 -17.61
N ASN A 364 27.38 -14.76 -18.87
CA ASN A 364 27.11 -13.83 -19.98
C ASN A 364 25.62 -13.50 -20.14
N ALA A 365 24.74 -14.17 -19.38
CA ALA A 365 23.29 -13.98 -19.50
C ALA A 365 22.83 -12.53 -19.26
N PRO A 366 23.34 -11.77 -18.26
CA PRO A 366 22.90 -10.39 -18.06
C PRO A 366 23.11 -9.48 -19.27
N LEU A 367 24.25 -9.62 -19.97
CA LEU A 367 24.55 -8.85 -21.17
C LEU A 367 23.61 -9.23 -22.33
N LEU A 368 23.38 -10.52 -22.55
CA LEU A 368 22.46 -11.00 -23.58
C LEU A 368 21.01 -10.59 -23.31
N LEU A 369 20.59 -10.60 -22.04
CA LEU A 369 19.27 -10.13 -21.63
C LEU A 369 19.12 -8.62 -21.84
N ALA A 370 20.15 -7.83 -21.56
CA ALA A 370 20.15 -6.39 -21.84
C ALA A 370 20.05 -6.10 -23.34
N ILE A 371 20.82 -6.81 -24.18
CA ILE A 371 20.75 -6.69 -25.64
C ILE A 371 19.36 -7.13 -26.15
N GLY A 372 18.84 -8.26 -25.67
CA GLY A 372 17.52 -8.76 -26.04
C GLY A 372 16.40 -7.81 -25.61
N GLY A 373 16.49 -7.23 -24.42
CA GLY A 373 15.57 -6.21 -23.93
C GLY A 373 15.60 -4.93 -24.76
N ALA A 374 16.79 -4.44 -25.13
CA ALA A 374 16.95 -3.29 -26.02
C ALA A 374 16.39 -3.57 -27.42
N ALA A 375 16.63 -4.77 -27.97
CA ALA A 375 16.07 -5.19 -29.25
C ALA A 375 14.54 -5.28 -29.20
N LEU A 376 13.98 -5.85 -28.12
CA LEU A 376 12.53 -5.90 -27.88
C LEU A 376 11.93 -4.49 -27.80
N TYR A 377 12.58 -3.59 -27.06
CA TYR A 377 12.18 -2.19 -26.97
C TYR A 377 12.14 -1.52 -28.35
N ILE A 378 13.21 -1.59 -29.13
CA ILE A 378 13.26 -1.03 -30.48
C ILE A 378 12.17 -1.64 -31.37
N ALA A 379 11.94 -2.96 -31.27
CA ALA A 379 10.88 -3.65 -32.02
C ALA A 379 9.48 -3.15 -31.63
N THR A 380 9.21 -2.91 -30.33
CA THR A 380 7.93 -2.37 -29.86
C THR A 380 7.69 -0.94 -30.34
N ILE A 381 8.72 -0.09 -30.37
CA ILE A 381 8.60 1.27 -30.94
C ILE A 381 8.39 1.20 -32.44
N TRP A 382 9.17 0.40 -33.17
CA TRP A 382 9.01 0.22 -34.60
C TRP A 382 7.59 -0.23 -34.94
N TYR A 383 7.03 -1.18 -34.16
CA TYR A 383 5.65 -1.61 -34.34
C TYR A 383 4.64 -0.50 -34.04
N SER A 384 4.83 0.23 -32.93
CA SER A 384 3.96 1.34 -32.51
C SER A 384 3.96 2.50 -33.51
N SER A 385 5.11 2.78 -34.14
CA SER A 385 5.30 3.87 -35.09
C SER A 385 4.41 3.77 -36.35
N ARG A 386 3.93 2.56 -36.67
CA ARG A 386 3.06 2.27 -37.82
C ARG A 386 1.60 2.70 -37.61
N TYR A 387 1.27 3.15 -36.41
CA TYR A 387 -0.08 3.53 -36.02
C TYR A 387 -0.08 4.97 -35.51
N PRO A 388 -1.22 5.69 -35.61
CA PRO A 388 -1.35 7.03 -35.08
C PRO A 388 -1.18 7.03 -33.55
N ASP A 389 -0.69 8.14 -33.02
CA ASP A 389 -0.61 8.33 -31.58
C ASP A 389 -2.00 8.40 -30.94
N LEU A 390 -2.05 8.04 -29.67
CA LEU A 390 -3.27 8.21 -28.88
C LEU A 390 -3.45 9.70 -28.59
N GLU A 391 -4.51 10.29 -29.13
CA GLU A 391 -4.91 11.65 -28.76
C GLU A 391 -5.25 11.69 -27.27
N LEU A 392 -4.88 12.77 -26.59
CA LEU A 392 -5.36 13.04 -25.23
C LEU A 392 -6.85 13.39 -25.36
N ASP A 393 -7.72 12.51 -24.86
CA ASP A 393 -9.17 12.75 -24.87
C ASP A 393 -9.45 14.10 -24.16
N ASP A 394 -10.11 15.03 -24.85
CA ASP A 394 -10.68 16.20 -24.19
C ASP A 394 -11.70 15.70 -23.16
N PRO A 395 -11.50 15.94 -21.85
CA PRO A 395 -12.43 15.52 -20.79
C PRO A 395 -13.86 16.03 -21.05
N ASN A 396 -13.97 17.08 -21.87
CA ASN A 396 -15.22 17.73 -22.21
C ASN A 396 -15.78 17.39 -23.60
N ALA A 397 -15.12 16.58 -24.41
CA ALA A 397 -15.68 16.13 -25.69
C ALA A 397 -16.71 14.99 -25.51
N PRO A 398 -17.74 14.89 -26.37
CA PRO A 398 -18.63 13.74 -26.37
C PRO A 398 -17.91 12.51 -26.93
N ILE A 399 -17.84 11.42 -26.15
CA ILE A 399 -17.36 10.12 -26.65
C ILE A 399 -18.46 9.53 -27.53
N LEU A 400 -18.37 9.79 -28.84
CA LEU A 400 -19.35 9.32 -29.84
C LEU A 400 -19.12 7.86 -30.24
N GLU A 401 -17.87 7.39 -30.24
CA GLU A 401 -17.51 6.00 -30.48
C GLU A 401 -16.41 5.55 -29.52
N LEU A 402 -16.50 4.31 -29.05
CA LEU A 402 -15.46 3.72 -28.19
C LEU A 402 -14.25 3.28 -29.03
N PRO A 403 -13.01 3.57 -28.58
CA PRO A 403 -11.81 3.02 -29.22
C PRO A 403 -11.79 1.49 -29.09
N ARG A 404 -11.16 0.81 -30.05
CA ARG A 404 -10.98 -0.64 -30.00
C ARG A 404 -9.78 -0.97 -29.11
N ALA A 405 -9.93 -1.94 -28.21
CA ALA A 405 -8.90 -2.28 -27.22
C ALA A 405 -7.55 -2.58 -27.87
N TRP A 406 -7.52 -3.39 -28.94
CA TRP A 406 -6.28 -3.69 -29.65
C TRP A 406 -5.62 -2.48 -30.31
N ASP A 407 -6.40 -1.53 -30.80
CA ASP A 407 -5.86 -0.32 -31.45
C ASP A 407 -5.12 0.56 -30.44
N VAL A 408 -5.54 0.53 -29.17
CA VAL A 408 -4.88 1.21 -28.06
C VAL A 408 -3.71 0.39 -27.51
N THR A 409 -3.88 -0.91 -27.27
CA THR A 409 -2.83 -1.75 -26.65
C THR A 409 -1.52 -1.73 -27.44
N ARG A 410 -1.58 -1.74 -28.77
CA ARG A 410 -0.39 -1.78 -29.63
C ARG A 410 0.46 -0.51 -29.64
N THR A 411 -0.03 0.64 -29.18
CA THR A 411 0.70 1.92 -29.22
C THR A 411 1.57 2.18 -27.98
N GLY A 412 1.46 1.33 -26.95
CA GLY A 412 2.15 1.51 -25.66
C GLY A 412 2.74 0.23 -25.10
N LEU A 413 3.08 -0.76 -25.94
CA LEU A 413 3.68 -2.02 -25.49
C LEU A 413 5.02 -1.82 -24.78
N ASP A 414 5.77 -0.79 -25.13
CA ASP A 414 7.04 -0.44 -24.51
C ASP A 414 6.90 0.05 -23.07
N PHE A 415 5.73 0.58 -22.66
CA PHE A 415 5.45 0.94 -21.26
C PHE A 415 5.43 -0.27 -20.32
N LEU A 416 5.22 -1.48 -20.85
CA LEU A 416 5.23 -2.71 -20.07
C LEU A 416 6.66 -3.18 -19.75
N ILE A 417 7.66 -2.77 -20.54
CA ILE A 417 9.07 -3.19 -20.37
C ILE A 417 9.63 -2.79 -19.01
N PRO A 418 9.58 -1.52 -18.56
CA PRO A 418 10.17 -1.15 -17.29
C PRO A 418 9.37 -1.70 -16.09
N ILE A 419 8.07 -1.96 -16.24
CA ILE A 419 7.25 -2.71 -15.26
C ILE A 419 7.71 -4.17 -15.18
N ALA A 420 7.98 -4.81 -16.33
CA ALA A 420 8.49 -6.18 -16.38
C ALA A 420 9.89 -6.29 -15.76
N VAL A 421 10.78 -5.32 -15.99
CA VAL A 421 12.09 -5.23 -15.32
C VAL A 421 11.91 -5.12 -13.81
N LEU A 422 11.03 -4.22 -13.34
CA LEU A 422 10.74 -4.06 -11.92
C LEU A 422 10.26 -5.38 -11.30
N LEU A 423 9.25 -5.99 -11.92
CA LEU A 423 8.66 -7.26 -11.48
C LEU A 423 9.68 -8.40 -11.48
N TRP A 424 10.53 -8.47 -12.49
CA TRP A 424 11.57 -9.49 -12.59
C TRP A 424 12.58 -9.36 -11.46
N CYS A 425 13.17 -8.17 -11.29
CA CYS A 425 14.15 -7.89 -10.25
C CYS A 425 13.59 -8.15 -8.85
N LEU A 426 12.33 -7.79 -8.62
CA LEU A 426 11.73 -7.83 -7.29
C LEU A 426 11.12 -9.19 -6.93
N MET A 427 10.45 -9.86 -7.86
CA MET A 427 9.74 -11.12 -7.58
C MET A 427 10.53 -12.37 -7.95
N VAL A 428 11.33 -12.32 -9.03
CA VAL A 428 12.05 -13.50 -9.53
C VAL A 428 13.47 -13.54 -8.96
N GLU A 429 14.23 -12.45 -9.12
CA GLU A 429 15.59 -12.35 -8.57
C GLU A 429 15.61 -12.09 -7.07
N GLN A 430 14.50 -11.57 -6.52
CA GLN A 430 14.39 -11.17 -5.11
C GLN A 430 15.49 -10.19 -4.69
N LEU A 431 15.88 -9.28 -5.60
CA LEU A 431 16.79 -8.19 -5.29
C LEU A 431 16.16 -7.26 -4.25
N SER A 432 16.99 -6.49 -3.55
CA SER A 432 16.48 -5.48 -2.63
C SER A 432 15.53 -4.50 -3.34
N PRO A 433 14.55 -3.92 -2.63
CA PRO A 433 13.63 -2.94 -3.21
C PRO A 433 14.33 -1.77 -3.91
N GLY A 434 15.39 -1.23 -3.30
CA GLY A 434 16.16 -0.12 -3.87
C GLY A 434 16.84 -0.49 -5.19
N LEU A 435 17.48 -1.66 -5.26
CA LEU A 435 18.15 -2.10 -6.48
C LEU A 435 17.13 -2.40 -7.60
N SER A 436 15.99 -2.99 -7.26
CA SER A 436 14.90 -3.23 -8.22
C SER A 436 14.34 -1.93 -8.78
N ALA A 437 14.09 -0.94 -7.91
CA ALA A 437 13.62 0.39 -8.31
C ALA A 437 14.65 1.11 -9.18
N PHE A 438 15.94 1.00 -8.84
CA PHE A 438 17.02 1.58 -9.63
C PHE A 438 17.00 1.08 -11.08
N TRP A 439 17.00 -0.24 -11.30
CA TRP A 439 16.98 -0.81 -12.66
C TRP A 439 15.70 -0.45 -13.44
N ALA A 440 14.54 -0.44 -12.78
CA ALA A 440 13.28 0.01 -13.38
C ALA A 440 13.34 1.49 -13.78
N THR A 441 13.89 2.34 -12.90
CA THR A 441 14.06 3.79 -13.12
C THR A 441 15.02 4.07 -14.27
N VAL A 442 16.17 3.39 -14.32
CA VAL A 442 17.12 3.50 -15.44
C VAL A 442 16.47 3.09 -16.76
N THR A 443 15.66 2.02 -16.75
CA THR A 443 14.94 1.55 -17.94
C THR A 443 13.96 2.61 -18.44
N ILE A 444 13.13 3.19 -17.56
CA ILE A 444 12.18 4.24 -17.99
C ILE A 444 12.88 5.55 -18.36
N LEU A 445 13.99 5.91 -17.72
CA LEU A 445 14.83 7.05 -18.14
C LEU A 445 15.32 6.85 -19.58
N ALA A 446 15.80 5.66 -19.93
CA ALA A 446 16.23 5.33 -21.27
C ALA A 446 15.06 5.41 -22.27
N ILE A 447 13.88 4.93 -21.90
CA ILE A 447 12.67 5.02 -22.73
C ILE A 447 12.26 6.47 -22.96
N VAL A 448 12.15 7.30 -21.91
CA VAL A 448 11.79 8.72 -22.02
C VAL A 448 12.79 9.46 -22.92
N ALA A 449 14.09 9.20 -22.76
CA ALA A 449 15.14 9.83 -23.54
C ALA A 449 15.14 9.42 -25.03
N THR A 450 14.70 8.21 -25.36
CA THR A 450 14.87 7.64 -26.71
C THR A 450 13.56 7.44 -27.49
N ARG A 451 12.40 7.37 -26.83
CA ARG A 451 11.12 7.03 -27.47
C ARG A 451 10.75 8.00 -28.58
N LYS A 452 10.66 9.30 -28.28
CA LYS A 452 10.32 10.34 -29.27
C LYS A 452 11.32 10.38 -30.44
N PRO A 453 12.65 10.41 -30.20
CA PRO A 453 13.65 10.33 -31.28
C PRO A 453 13.51 9.08 -32.16
N LEU A 454 13.29 7.90 -31.57
CA LEU A 454 13.13 6.66 -32.32
C LEU A 454 11.83 6.65 -33.14
N MET A 455 10.72 7.14 -32.57
CA MET A 455 9.47 7.29 -33.30
C MET A 455 9.64 8.24 -34.49
N ALA A 456 10.33 9.37 -34.31
CA ALA A 456 10.60 10.32 -35.40
C ALA A 456 11.44 9.70 -36.52
N ILE A 457 12.45 8.89 -36.18
CA ILE A 457 13.24 8.15 -37.18
C ILE A 457 12.34 7.20 -37.99
N PHE A 458 11.50 6.41 -37.33
CA PHE A 458 10.66 5.42 -38.02
C PHE A 458 9.52 6.06 -38.82
N ARG A 459 8.97 7.19 -38.35
CA ARG A 459 7.92 7.96 -39.05
C ARG A 459 8.46 8.94 -40.08
N LYS A 460 9.78 9.14 -40.14
CA LYS A 460 10.45 10.15 -40.98
C LYS A 460 10.00 11.58 -40.66
N GLU A 461 9.84 11.87 -39.38
CA GLU A 461 9.52 13.19 -38.83
C GLU A 461 10.81 13.94 -38.43
N ASP A 462 10.68 15.16 -37.91
CA ASP A 462 11.82 15.96 -37.49
C ASP A 462 12.51 15.37 -36.23
N PHE A 463 13.72 14.89 -36.43
CA PHE A 463 14.54 14.29 -35.39
C PHE A 463 15.04 15.33 -34.37
N ALA A 464 15.40 16.54 -34.81
CA ALA A 464 16.03 17.53 -33.95
C ALA A 464 15.06 18.06 -32.89
N SER A 465 13.84 18.42 -33.29
CA SER A 465 12.78 18.80 -32.34
C SER A 465 12.41 17.66 -31.40
N SER A 466 12.40 16.42 -31.88
CA SER A 466 12.08 15.23 -31.07
C SER A 466 13.13 14.95 -29.99
N VAL A 467 14.42 15.16 -30.28
CA VAL A 467 15.49 15.08 -29.26
C VAL A 467 15.35 16.19 -28.24
N GLY A 468 15.08 17.42 -28.67
CA GLY A 468 14.83 18.54 -27.75
C GLY A 468 13.64 18.28 -26.84
N ALA A 469 12.54 17.76 -27.37
CA ALA A 469 11.36 17.40 -26.61
C ALA A 469 11.63 16.27 -25.60
N ALA A 470 12.35 15.22 -26.00
CA ALA A 470 12.72 14.13 -25.09
C ALA A 470 13.66 14.58 -23.96
N ALA A 471 14.63 15.44 -24.27
CA ALA A 471 15.51 16.02 -23.26
C ALA A 471 14.73 16.88 -22.25
N TRP A 472 13.75 17.66 -22.72
CA TRP A 472 12.86 18.40 -21.83
C TRP A 472 12.04 17.44 -20.98
N ASP A 473 11.34 16.45 -21.57
CA ASP A 473 10.55 15.47 -20.81
C ASP A 473 11.37 14.77 -19.72
N LEU A 474 12.64 14.48 -19.98
CA LEU A 474 13.56 13.90 -19.01
C LEU A 474 13.84 14.85 -17.84
N VAL A 475 14.16 16.11 -18.13
CA VAL A 475 14.41 17.14 -17.12
C VAL A 475 13.14 17.41 -16.31
N ASP A 476 11.98 17.51 -16.97
CA ASP A 476 10.68 17.67 -16.31
C ASP A 476 10.34 16.47 -15.43
N GLY A 477 10.57 15.26 -15.93
CA GLY A 477 10.31 14.03 -15.19
C GLY A 477 11.18 13.92 -13.94
N LEU A 478 12.48 14.21 -14.05
CA LEU A 478 13.39 14.27 -12.90
C LEU A 478 12.96 15.33 -11.88
N ALA A 479 12.55 16.52 -12.35
CA ALA A 479 12.09 17.60 -11.48
C ALA A 479 10.74 17.31 -10.82
N LEU A 480 9.81 16.71 -11.56
CA LEU A 480 8.48 16.31 -11.08
C LEU A 480 8.58 15.19 -10.04
N GLY A 481 9.47 14.22 -10.26
CA GLY A 481 9.78 13.17 -9.30
C GLY A 481 10.25 13.76 -7.96
N ALA A 482 11.23 14.65 -7.99
CA ALA A 482 11.69 15.37 -6.80
C ALA A 482 10.59 16.21 -6.16
N ARG A 483 9.77 16.93 -6.95
CA ARG A 483 8.65 17.74 -6.44
C ARG A 483 7.61 16.91 -5.71
N ASN A 484 7.24 15.76 -6.27
CA ASN A 484 6.32 14.81 -5.64
C ASN A 484 6.93 14.21 -4.36
N MET A 485 8.26 14.15 -4.28
CA MET A 485 8.97 13.64 -3.12
C MET A 485 9.09 14.63 -1.96
N ILE A 486 9.04 15.95 -2.20
CA ILE A 486 9.20 16.98 -1.14
C ILE A 486 8.27 16.69 0.05
N GLY A 487 6.97 16.51 -0.22
CA GLY A 487 5.98 16.27 0.83
C GLY A 487 6.18 14.93 1.55
N ILE A 488 6.53 13.86 0.81
CA ILE A 488 6.75 12.53 1.39
C ILE A 488 7.99 12.54 2.30
N ALA A 489 9.08 13.20 1.91
CA ALA A 489 10.32 13.27 2.68
C ALA A 489 10.13 14.07 3.98
N VAL A 490 9.40 15.20 3.93
CA VAL A 490 9.03 15.97 5.12
C VAL A 490 8.07 15.18 6.02
N ALA A 491 7.14 14.42 5.43
CA ALA A 491 6.21 13.57 6.18
C ALA A 491 6.93 12.46 6.93
N THR A 492 7.88 11.76 6.29
CA THR A 492 8.65 10.68 6.92
C THR A 492 9.58 11.21 8.01
N ALA A 493 10.25 12.34 7.78
CA ALA A 493 11.02 13.05 8.80
C ALA A 493 10.17 13.43 10.03
N THR A 494 8.96 13.94 9.80
CA THR A 494 8.04 14.32 10.88
C THR A 494 7.43 13.09 11.57
N ALA A 495 7.14 12.01 10.85
CA ALA A 495 6.76 10.74 11.46
C ALA A 495 7.89 10.20 12.36
N GLY A 496 9.15 10.48 12.02
CA GLY A 496 10.30 10.25 12.90
C GLY A 496 10.23 10.99 14.24
N ILE A 497 9.57 12.15 14.32
CA ILE A 497 9.24 12.83 15.60
C ILE A 497 8.36 11.96 16.47
N VAL A 498 7.35 11.35 15.86
CA VAL A 498 6.41 10.50 16.57
C VAL A 498 7.07 9.20 17.00
N VAL A 499 7.76 8.50 16.08
CA VAL A 499 8.50 7.26 16.38
C VAL A 499 9.54 7.48 17.47
N GLY A 500 10.34 8.55 17.35
CA GLY A 500 11.35 8.90 18.36
C GLY A 500 10.74 9.22 19.73
N THR A 501 9.56 9.86 19.76
CA THR A 501 8.82 10.04 21.01
C THR A 501 8.40 8.70 21.60
N ILE A 502 7.80 7.81 20.79
CA ILE A 502 7.31 6.50 21.25
C ILE A 502 8.44 5.68 21.88
N THR A 503 9.62 5.64 21.24
CA THR A 503 10.79 4.91 21.77
C THR A 503 11.39 5.58 22.99
N LEU A 504 11.35 6.92 23.07
CA LEU A 504 11.88 7.67 24.21
C LEU A 504 11.01 7.55 25.48
N THR A 505 9.69 7.49 25.33
CA THR A 505 8.73 7.49 26.43
C THR A 505 8.21 6.10 26.81
N GLY A 506 8.33 5.12 25.90
CA GLY A 506 7.74 3.78 26.09
C GLY A 506 6.24 3.71 25.78
N LEU A 507 5.70 4.66 25.01
CA LEU A 507 4.25 4.79 24.77
C LEU A 507 3.62 3.53 24.17
N GLY A 508 4.39 2.72 23.42
CA GLY A 508 3.88 1.49 22.83
C GLY A 508 3.29 0.51 23.87
N LEU A 509 3.95 0.34 25.03
CA LEU A 509 3.47 -0.52 26.10
C LEU A 509 2.19 0.04 26.74
N MET A 510 2.14 1.35 26.93
CA MET A 510 1.01 2.05 27.53
C MET A 510 -0.24 1.98 26.65
N MET A 511 -0.05 2.01 25.32
CA MET A 511 -1.15 1.80 24.38
C MET A 511 -1.72 0.38 24.45
N THR A 512 -0.89 -0.62 24.77
CA THR A 512 -1.35 -1.99 25.04
C THR A 512 -2.30 -2.00 26.23
N GLU A 513 -1.87 -1.47 27.38
CA GLU A 513 -2.67 -1.40 28.61
C GLU A 513 -3.99 -0.63 28.42
N LEU A 514 -3.93 0.53 27.75
CA LEU A 514 -5.12 1.34 27.46
C LEU A 514 -6.14 0.57 26.62
N VAL A 515 -5.69 -0.10 25.57
CA VAL A 515 -6.56 -0.87 24.68
C VAL A 515 -7.10 -2.11 25.40
N GLU A 516 -6.28 -2.78 26.21
CA GLU A 516 -6.70 -3.91 27.04
C GLU A 516 -7.82 -3.51 28.01
N PHE A 517 -7.59 -2.43 28.77
CA PHE A 517 -8.53 -1.90 29.74
C PHE A 517 -9.88 -1.54 29.11
N ILE A 518 -9.87 -0.84 27.97
CA ILE A 518 -11.11 -0.44 27.28
C ILE A 518 -11.80 -1.64 26.62
N SER A 519 -11.01 -2.58 26.07
CA SER A 519 -11.56 -3.76 25.40
C SER A 519 -12.10 -4.82 26.36
N GLY A 520 -11.68 -4.80 27.63
CA GLY A 520 -12.08 -5.76 28.66
C GLY A 520 -11.74 -7.21 28.26
N GLY A 521 -10.61 -7.39 27.58
CA GLY A 521 -10.17 -8.69 27.04
C GLY A 521 -10.95 -9.17 25.80
N ASN A 522 -11.91 -8.39 25.28
CA ASN A 522 -12.64 -8.76 24.07
C ASN A 522 -11.85 -8.38 22.81
N VAL A 523 -11.37 -9.40 22.09
CA VAL A 523 -10.59 -9.25 20.85
C VAL A 523 -11.30 -8.38 19.80
N ILE A 524 -12.62 -8.53 19.62
CA ILE A 524 -13.34 -7.77 18.59
C ILE A 524 -13.35 -6.29 18.96
N MET A 525 -13.61 -5.97 20.23
CA MET A 525 -13.56 -4.58 20.73
C MET A 525 -12.15 -4.00 20.62
N MET A 526 -11.12 -4.78 20.95
CA MET A 526 -9.72 -4.41 20.75
C MET A 526 -9.45 -4.05 19.28
N LEU A 527 -9.82 -4.91 18.33
CA LEU A 527 -9.61 -4.65 16.90
C LEU A 527 -10.39 -3.43 16.40
N ILE A 528 -11.63 -3.22 16.88
CA ILE A 528 -12.41 -2.03 16.54
C ILE A 528 -11.75 -0.76 17.09
N LEU A 529 -11.26 -0.79 18.33
CA LEU A 529 -10.58 0.33 18.95
C LEU A 529 -9.27 0.65 18.21
N ILE A 530 -8.47 -0.36 17.88
CA ILE A 530 -7.24 -0.21 17.12
C ILE A 530 -7.51 0.32 15.71
N ALA A 531 -8.56 -0.16 15.05
CA ALA A 531 -9.01 0.36 13.76
C ALA A 531 -9.39 1.85 13.85
N ALA A 532 -10.13 2.25 14.88
CA ALA A 532 -10.50 3.64 15.12
C ALA A 532 -9.27 4.51 15.41
N ILE A 533 -8.36 4.06 16.27
CA ILE A 533 -7.12 4.77 16.58
C ILE A 533 -6.26 4.92 15.32
N SER A 534 -6.11 3.87 14.52
CA SER A 534 -5.36 3.91 13.26
C SER A 534 -5.99 4.87 12.23
N LEU A 535 -7.33 4.91 12.14
CA LEU A 535 -8.03 5.88 11.30
C LEU A 535 -7.76 7.31 11.74
N VAL A 536 -7.89 7.60 13.05
CA VAL A 536 -7.68 8.95 13.61
C VAL A 536 -6.23 9.39 13.46
N LEU A 537 -5.27 8.52 13.80
CA LEU A 537 -3.85 8.82 13.67
C LEU A 537 -3.45 9.04 12.21
N GLY A 538 -4.06 8.32 11.27
CA GLY A 538 -3.75 8.44 9.85
C GLY A 538 -4.33 9.67 9.14
N MET A 539 -5.24 10.42 9.79
CA MET A 539 -6.00 11.47 9.12
C MET A 539 -5.11 12.62 8.62
N GLY A 540 -5.17 12.88 7.31
CA GLY A 540 -4.46 14.02 6.71
C GLY A 540 -2.95 13.84 6.60
N ILE A 541 -2.46 12.60 6.67
CA ILE A 541 -1.04 12.27 6.56
C ILE A 541 -0.84 11.39 5.32
N PRO A 542 0.21 11.61 4.49
CA PRO A 542 0.52 10.72 3.38
C PRO A 542 0.69 9.26 3.83
N THR A 543 0.20 8.32 3.03
CA THR A 543 0.15 6.88 3.34
C THR A 543 1.42 6.30 3.94
N THR A 544 2.59 6.66 3.42
CA THR A 544 3.87 6.15 3.94
C THR A 544 4.11 6.58 5.38
N ALA A 545 3.96 7.88 5.67
CA ALA A 545 4.15 8.44 7.00
C ALA A 545 3.05 7.98 7.96
N ASN A 546 1.82 7.87 7.46
CA ASN A 546 0.71 7.27 8.19
C ASN A 546 1.01 5.82 8.57
N TYR A 547 1.42 4.99 7.62
CA TYR A 547 1.77 3.60 7.89
C TYR A 547 2.88 3.46 8.92
N ILE A 548 3.92 4.30 8.85
CA ILE A 548 4.99 4.34 9.87
C ILE A 548 4.38 4.61 11.25
N LEU A 549 3.56 5.65 11.37
CA LEU A 549 2.93 6.05 12.61
C LEU A 549 2.06 4.92 13.21
N VAL A 550 1.15 4.36 12.41
CA VAL A 550 0.23 3.33 12.90
C VAL A 550 0.92 1.99 13.10
N ALA A 551 1.90 1.62 12.27
CA ALA A 551 2.62 0.36 12.43
C ALA A 551 3.52 0.37 13.68
N THR A 552 4.23 1.47 13.96
CA THR A 552 5.07 1.57 15.16
C THR A 552 4.23 1.56 16.43
N LEU A 553 3.05 2.19 16.43
CA LEU A 553 2.25 2.33 17.64
C LEU A 553 1.26 1.18 17.85
N MET A 554 0.53 0.77 16.81
CA MET A 554 -0.62 -0.13 16.93
C MET A 554 -0.31 -1.59 16.54
N ALA A 555 0.65 -1.86 15.66
CA ALA A 555 0.96 -3.24 15.30
C ALA A 555 1.44 -4.07 16.51
N PRO A 556 2.35 -3.57 17.38
CA PRO A 556 2.74 -4.30 18.59
C PRO A 556 1.56 -4.58 19.52
N VAL A 557 0.62 -3.63 19.64
CA VAL A 557 -0.58 -3.77 20.49
C VAL A 557 -1.48 -4.90 19.98
N VAL A 558 -1.72 -5.00 18.67
CA VAL A 558 -2.50 -6.11 18.09
C VAL A 558 -1.82 -7.45 18.32
N VAL A 559 -0.49 -7.52 18.14
CA VAL A 559 0.29 -8.75 18.35
C VAL A 559 0.19 -9.19 19.82
N GLU A 560 0.45 -8.26 20.73
CA GLU A 560 0.51 -8.53 22.16
C GLU A 560 -0.86 -8.99 22.69
N LEU A 561 -1.89 -8.16 22.57
CA LEU A 561 -3.22 -8.47 23.08
C LEU A 561 -3.89 -9.62 22.31
N GLY A 562 -3.63 -9.75 21.01
CA GLY A 562 -4.09 -10.89 20.23
C GLY A 562 -3.52 -12.20 20.77
N SER A 563 -2.21 -12.22 21.06
CA SER A 563 -1.53 -13.42 21.59
C SER A 563 -2.02 -13.78 22.99
N GLN A 564 -2.25 -12.79 23.85
CA GLN A 564 -2.78 -12.98 25.20
C GLN A 564 -4.22 -13.49 25.20
N ALA A 565 -5.04 -13.02 24.24
CA ALA A 565 -6.39 -13.51 24.03
C ALA A 565 -6.47 -14.88 23.34
N GLY A 566 -5.33 -15.57 23.19
CA GLY A 566 -5.24 -16.90 22.61
C GLY A 566 -5.27 -16.96 21.08
N LEU A 567 -5.15 -15.81 20.39
CA LEU A 567 -5.15 -15.73 18.93
C LEU A 567 -3.73 -15.62 18.38
N ALA A 568 -3.33 -16.67 17.67
CA ALA A 568 -2.05 -16.74 16.99
C ALA A 568 -2.12 -15.99 15.64
N ILE A 569 -2.01 -14.65 15.66
CA ILE A 569 -2.14 -13.81 14.45
C ILE A 569 -0.80 -13.73 13.70
N PRO A 570 -0.75 -14.06 12.39
CA PRO A 570 0.46 -13.86 11.60
C PRO A 570 0.86 -12.38 11.56
N LEU A 571 2.15 -12.08 11.74
CA LEU A 571 2.65 -10.70 11.81
C LEU A 571 2.27 -9.88 10.57
N ILE A 572 2.35 -10.47 9.37
CA ILE A 572 1.93 -9.79 8.12
C ILE A 572 0.44 -9.40 8.13
N ALA A 573 -0.44 -10.22 8.74
CA ALA A 573 -1.86 -9.89 8.86
C ALA A 573 -2.04 -8.66 9.76
N VAL A 574 -1.30 -8.56 10.86
CA VAL A 574 -1.32 -7.37 11.73
C VAL A 574 -0.88 -6.12 10.98
N HIS A 575 0.23 -6.18 10.24
CA HIS A 575 0.73 -5.04 9.50
C HIS A 575 -0.21 -4.64 8.35
N LEU A 576 -0.82 -5.61 7.65
CA LEU A 576 -1.88 -5.33 6.67
C LEU A 576 -3.13 -4.74 7.32
N PHE A 577 -3.48 -5.16 8.54
CA PHE A 577 -4.63 -4.63 9.27
C PHE A 577 -4.47 -3.13 9.52
N VAL A 578 -3.37 -2.72 10.18
CA VAL A 578 -3.11 -1.30 10.46
C VAL A 578 -2.90 -0.50 9.17
N PHE A 579 -2.31 -1.10 8.13
CA PHE A 579 -2.15 -0.46 6.83
C PHE A 579 -3.50 -0.14 6.16
N TYR A 580 -4.45 -1.07 6.17
CA TYR A 580 -5.77 -0.85 5.59
C TYR A 580 -6.54 0.27 6.31
N PHE A 581 -6.46 0.36 7.63
CA PHE A 581 -7.07 1.49 8.35
C PHE A 581 -6.29 2.79 8.13
N GLY A 582 -4.97 2.72 8.00
CA GLY A 582 -4.13 3.84 7.57
C GLY A 582 -4.62 4.43 6.24
N ILE A 583 -4.66 3.64 5.17
CA ILE A 583 -5.07 4.16 3.84
C ILE A 583 -6.53 4.64 3.80
N MET A 584 -7.41 4.09 4.63
CA MET A 584 -8.80 4.54 4.70
C MET A 584 -8.95 5.91 5.37
N ALA A 585 -7.96 6.37 6.12
CA ALA A 585 -7.93 7.73 6.62
C ALA A 585 -7.91 8.77 5.47
N ASP A 586 -7.42 8.41 4.27
CA ASP A 586 -7.40 9.28 3.08
C ASP A 586 -8.80 9.55 2.49
N ILE A 587 -9.82 8.76 2.84
CA ILE A 587 -11.21 9.01 2.41
C ILE A 587 -12.12 9.50 3.53
N THR A 588 -11.73 9.24 4.77
CA THR A 588 -12.59 9.42 5.95
C THR A 588 -12.65 10.90 6.36
N PRO A 589 -13.86 11.49 6.51
CA PRO A 589 -14.02 12.83 7.05
C PRO A 589 -13.50 12.94 8.50
N PRO A 590 -12.96 14.11 8.94
CA PRO A 590 -13.04 15.40 8.26
C PRO A 590 -11.93 15.75 7.24
N VAL A 591 -10.85 14.97 7.07
CA VAL A 591 -9.64 15.45 6.33
C VAL A 591 -9.40 14.78 4.97
N GLY A 592 -10.03 13.62 4.69
CA GLY A 592 -9.72 12.74 3.54
C GLY A 592 -9.14 13.40 2.27
N LEU A 593 -7.81 13.33 2.11
CA LEU A 593 -7.05 14.03 1.06
C LEU A 593 -7.48 13.63 -0.36
N ALA A 594 -7.75 12.33 -0.57
CA ALA A 594 -8.22 11.83 -1.86
C ALA A 594 -9.64 12.34 -2.16
N SER A 595 -10.52 12.35 -1.15
CA SER A 595 -11.87 12.92 -1.26
C SER A 595 -11.83 14.41 -1.58
N PHE A 596 -10.87 15.14 -1.01
CA PHE A 596 -10.71 16.59 -1.23
C PHE A 596 -10.21 16.89 -2.64
N ALA A 597 -9.24 16.12 -3.13
CA ALA A 597 -8.79 16.21 -4.52
C ALA A 597 -9.94 15.90 -5.49
N ALA A 598 -10.71 14.84 -5.22
CA ALA A 598 -11.83 14.44 -6.06
C ALA A 598 -12.96 15.49 -6.05
N ALA A 599 -13.25 16.07 -4.88
CA ALA A 599 -14.25 17.13 -4.72
C ALA A 599 -13.85 18.43 -5.43
N ALA A 600 -12.56 18.76 -5.43
CA ALA A 600 -12.04 19.90 -6.18
C ALA A 600 -12.24 19.74 -7.70
N ILE A 601 -12.06 18.52 -8.23
CA ILE A 601 -12.31 18.19 -9.64
C ILE A 601 -13.81 18.14 -9.94
N SER A 602 -14.61 17.54 -9.07
CA SER A 602 -16.06 17.40 -9.27
C SER A 602 -16.83 18.71 -9.03
N LYS A 603 -16.20 19.69 -8.36
CA LYS A 603 -16.77 20.96 -7.89
C LYS A 603 -17.93 20.78 -6.90
N GLU A 604 -17.75 19.88 -5.95
CA GLU A 604 -18.76 19.51 -4.94
C GLU A 604 -18.22 19.68 -3.52
N ASP A 605 -19.07 19.46 -2.51
CA ASP A 605 -18.66 19.49 -1.12
C ASP A 605 -17.67 18.35 -0.77
N PRO A 606 -16.48 18.67 -0.22
CA PRO A 606 -15.47 17.68 0.14
C PRO A 606 -15.92 16.70 1.23
N ILE A 607 -16.72 17.18 2.20
CA ILE A 607 -17.18 16.37 3.33
C ILE A 607 -18.24 15.37 2.87
N ALA A 608 -19.20 15.79 2.06
CA ALA A 608 -20.20 14.92 1.45
C ALA A 608 -19.54 13.87 0.53
N THR A 609 -18.55 14.27 -0.26
CA THR A 609 -17.75 13.36 -1.09
C THR A 609 -16.99 12.34 -0.23
N GLY A 610 -16.40 12.80 0.88
CA GLY A 610 -15.71 11.94 1.84
C GLY A 610 -16.63 10.94 2.56
N PHE A 611 -17.79 11.39 3.05
CA PHE A 611 -18.78 10.49 3.67
C PHE A 611 -19.26 9.42 2.68
N GLN A 612 -19.60 9.84 1.45
CA GLN A 612 -20.03 8.91 0.41
C GLN A 612 -18.91 7.93 0.03
N GLY A 613 -17.67 8.41 -0.03
CA GLY A 613 -16.48 7.60 -0.26
C GLY A 613 -16.23 6.59 0.85
N ALA A 614 -16.29 7.01 2.12
CA ALA A 614 -16.13 6.13 3.28
C ALA A 614 -17.18 5.01 3.28
N LEU A 615 -18.44 5.33 2.99
CA LEU A 615 -19.51 4.33 2.84
C LEU A 615 -19.21 3.33 1.73
N TYR A 616 -18.72 3.79 0.58
CA TYR A 616 -18.28 2.90 -0.47
C TYR A 616 -17.12 2.02 0.00
N SER A 617 -16.13 2.58 0.69
CA SER A 617 -14.93 1.86 1.16
C SER A 617 -15.15 0.92 2.36
N LEU A 618 -16.36 0.82 2.92
CA LEU A 618 -16.67 -0.18 3.97
C LEU A 618 -16.34 -1.62 3.54
N ARG A 619 -16.48 -1.93 2.25
CA ARG A 619 -16.09 -3.24 1.67
C ARG A 619 -14.59 -3.51 1.81
N THR A 620 -13.76 -2.47 1.80
CA THR A 620 -12.32 -2.57 1.99
C THR A 620 -12.00 -2.66 3.48
N ALA A 621 -12.77 -1.95 4.32
CA ALA A 621 -12.62 -1.93 5.78
C ALA A 621 -12.87 -3.29 6.46
N ILE A 622 -13.75 -4.12 5.90
CA ILE A 622 -14.09 -5.42 6.50
C ILE A 622 -13.01 -6.49 6.27
N LEU A 623 -12.25 -6.41 5.17
CA LEU A 623 -11.23 -7.41 4.82
C LEU A 623 -10.19 -7.62 5.94
N PRO A 624 -9.64 -6.57 6.57
CA PRO A 624 -8.77 -6.69 7.74
C PRO A 624 -9.29 -7.54 8.89
N PHE A 625 -10.53 -7.30 9.30
CA PHE A 625 -11.14 -8.11 10.34
C PHE A 625 -11.21 -9.56 9.90
N VAL A 626 -11.63 -9.81 8.66
CA VAL A 626 -11.76 -11.17 8.16
C VAL A 626 -10.41 -11.89 8.14
N PHE A 627 -9.35 -11.29 7.59
CA PHE A 627 -8.09 -12.03 7.42
C PHE A 627 -7.29 -12.23 8.72
N ILE A 628 -7.52 -11.42 9.76
CA ILE A 628 -6.97 -11.69 11.10
C ILE A 628 -7.48 -13.03 11.60
N PHE A 629 -8.76 -13.27 11.36
CA PHE A 629 -9.45 -14.45 11.80
C PHE A 629 -9.40 -15.61 10.77
N ASN A 630 -9.21 -15.31 9.49
CA ASN A 630 -9.08 -16.29 8.41
C ASN A 630 -7.86 -15.96 7.54
N PRO A 631 -6.64 -16.34 7.98
CA PRO A 631 -5.41 -16.06 7.26
C PRO A 631 -5.32 -16.74 5.87
N ALA A 632 -6.21 -17.69 5.56
CA ALA A 632 -6.24 -18.33 4.24
C ALA A 632 -6.53 -17.34 3.12
N ILE A 633 -7.25 -16.23 3.41
CA ILE A 633 -7.47 -15.13 2.45
C ILE A 633 -6.14 -14.47 2.04
N LEU A 634 -5.16 -14.47 2.93
CA LEU A 634 -3.80 -14.02 2.66
C LEU A 634 -2.95 -15.14 2.02
N LEU A 635 -3.53 -16.26 1.58
CA LEU A 635 -2.77 -17.42 1.08
C LEU A 635 -1.77 -17.99 2.11
N ILE A 636 -2.07 -17.85 3.40
CA ILE A 636 -1.28 -18.44 4.49
C ILE A 636 -1.85 -19.84 4.79
N GLY A 637 -1.01 -20.87 4.71
CA GLY A 637 -1.42 -22.27 4.90
C GLY A 637 -2.25 -22.84 3.73
N VAL A 638 -2.06 -22.28 2.52
CA VAL A 638 -2.75 -22.70 1.29
C VAL A 638 -1.72 -23.19 0.28
N ASP A 639 -1.54 -24.52 0.22
CA ASP A 639 -0.46 -25.13 -0.57
C ASP A 639 -0.92 -25.77 -1.88
N THR A 640 -2.24 -25.92 -2.09
CA THR A 640 -2.81 -26.56 -3.30
C THR A 640 -3.65 -25.59 -4.12
N TRP A 641 -3.57 -25.69 -5.45
CA TRP A 641 -4.36 -24.86 -6.37
C TRP A 641 -5.87 -25.00 -6.15
N ALA A 642 -6.34 -26.21 -5.84
CA ALA A 642 -7.76 -26.45 -5.54
C ALA A 642 -8.20 -25.67 -4.29
N HIS A 643 -7.39 -25.69 -3.22
CA HIS A 643 -7.67 -24.94 -2.00
C HIS A 643 -7.62 -23.42 -2.25
N THR A 644 -6.66 -22.94 -3.03
CA THR A 644 -6.57 -21.52 -3.44
C THR A 644 -7.82 -21.07 -4.19
N ILE A 645 -8.26 -21.82 -5.20
CA ILE A 645 -9.46 -21.49 -5.99
C ILE A 645 -10.70 -21.50 -5.10
N TRP A 646 -10.81 -22.48 -4.21
CA TRP A 646 -11.92 -22.58 -3.26
C TRP A 646 -12.00 -21.38 -2.31
N VAL A 647 -10.89 -21.04 -1.65
CA VAL A 647 -10.79 -19.86 -0.77
C VAL A 647 -11.12 -18.59 -1.55
N ALA A 648 -10.58 -18.45 -2.76
CA ALA A 648 -10.81 -17.27 -3.58
C ALA A 648 -12.27 -17.14 -4.01
N ALA A 649 -12.91 -18.23 -4.43
CA ALA A 649 -14.32 -18.23 -4.85
C ALA A 649 -15.26 -17.88 -3.69
N ILE A 650 -15.05 -18.47 -2.51
CA ILE A 650 -15.89 -18.22 -1.32
C ILE A 650 -15.70 -16.79 -0.82
N SER A 651 -14.45 -16.33 -0.71
CA SER A 651 -14.15 -14.98 -0.23
C SER A 651 -14.69 -13.92 -1.20
N LEU A 652 -14.59 -14.19 -2.50
CA LEU A 652 -15.18 -13.33 -3.53
C LEU A 652 -16.71 -13.31 -3.43
N ALA A 653 -17.36 -14.46 -3.26
CA ALA A 653 -18.80 -14.49 -3.05
C ALA A 653 -19.20 -13.69 -1.80
N ALA A 654 -18.50 -13.90 -0.68
CA ALA A 654 -18.76 -13.20 0.58
C ALA A 654 -18.66 -11.67 0.42
N ILE A 655 -17.59 -11.15 -0.19
CA ILE A 655 -17.44 -9.69 -0.35
C ILE A 655 -18.47 -9.07 -1.31
N LEU A 656 -18.92 -9.83 -2.31
CA LEU A 656 -19.99 -9.40 -3.20
C LEU A 656 -21.34 -9.36 -2.47
N LEU A 657 -21.64 -10.33 -1.60
CA LEU A 657 -22.82 -10.30 -0.75
C LEU A 657 -22.78 -9.15 0.25
N PHE A 658 -21.61 -8.87 0.84
CA PHE A 658 -21.42 -7.70 1.69
C PHE A 658 -21.74 -6.39 0.95
N SER A 659 -21.24 -6.26 -0.28
CA SER A 659 -21.48 -5.10 -1.13
C SER A 659 -22.96 -4.98 -1.53
N ALA A 660 -23.64 -6.09 -1.83
CA ALA A 660 -25.07 -6.11 -2.12
C ALA A 660 -25.91 -5.68 -0.90
N ALA A 661 -25.57 -6.20 0.28
CA ALA A 661 -26.29 -5.90 1.51
C ALA A 661 -26.11 -4.43 1.94
N THR A 662 -24.88 -3.92 1.93
CA THR A 662 -24.57 -2.51 2.27
C THR A 662 -25.17 -1.53 1.27
N MET A 663 -25.27 -1.91 -0.01
CA MET A 663 -25.95 -1.12 -1.03
C MET A 663 -27.48 -1.29 -1.01
N ASN A 664 -28.03 -2.12 -0.13
CA ASN A 664 -29.45 -2.45 -0.04
C ASN A 664 -30.06 -2.90 -1.39
N TRP A 665 -29.27 -3.61 -2.19
CA TRP A 665 -29.66 -4.06 -3.52
C TRP A 665 -28.89 -5.31 -3.92
N PHE A 666 -29.60 -6.33 -4.40
CA PHE A 666 -28.98 -7.55 -4.92
C PHE A 666 -29.48 -7.84 -6.35
N VAL A 667 -30.67 -8.43 -6.50
CA VAL A 667 -31.38 -8.59 -7.78
C VAL A 667 -32.38 -7.44 -7.99
N THR A 668 -33.03 -7.05 -6.91
CA THR A 668 -33.89 -5.85 -6.79
C THR A 668 -33.52 -5.10 -5.51
N LYS A 669 -34.23 -4.00 -5.22
CA LYS A 669 -34.18 -3.37 -3.89
C LYS A 669 -34.44 -4.42 -2.81
N SER A 670 -33.50 -4.54 -1.87
CA SER A 670 -33.58 -5.47 -0.76
C SER A 670 -34.49 -4.92 0.34
N ARG A 671 -35.18 -5.81 1.05
CA ARG A 671 -35.78 -5.49 2.36
C ARG A 671 -34.68 -5.55 3.42
N LEU A 672 -34.84 -4.84 4.54
CA LEU A 672 -33.82 -4.81 5.61
C LEU A 672 -33.47 -6.20 6.13
N TRP A 673 -34.45 -7.08 6.29
CA TRP A 673 -34.21 -8.47 6.70
C TRP A 673 -33.49 -9.30 5.63
N GLU A 674 -33.72 -9.02 4.33
CA GLU A 674 -32.98 -9.70 3.25
C GLU A 674 -31.51 -9.27 3.30
N SER A 675 -31.24 -7.98 3.51
CA SER A 675 -29.89 -7.48 3.71
C SER A 675 -29.24 -8.08 4.96
N ALA A 676 -29.99 -8.27 6.05
CA ALA A 676 -29.50 -8.95 7.25
C ALA A 676 -29.14 -10.43 6.99
N VAL A 677 -29.97 -11.16 6.23
CA VAL A 677 -29.68 -12.55 5.82
C VAL A 677 -28.46 -12.60 4.89
N LEU A 678 -28.30 -11.65 3.97
CA LEU A 678 -27.12 -11.54 3.12
C LEU A 678 -25.85 -11.23 3.92
N LEU A 679 -25.93 -10.41 4.97
CA LEU A 679 -24.82 -10.17 5.89
C LEU A 679 -24.48 -11.42 6.72
N LEU A 680 -25.48 -12.16 7.18
CA LEU A 680 -25.28 -13.43 7.87
C LEU A 680 -24.62 -14.47 6.95
N ALA A 681 -25.09 -14.57 5.71
CA ALA A 681 -24.48 -15.44 4.70
C ALA A 681 -23.03 -15.01 4.41
N CYS A 682 -22.77 -13.71 4.26
CA CYS A 682 -21.43 -13.16 4.12
C CYS A 682 -20.53 -13.56 5.30
N PHE A 683 -20.98 -13.37 6.54
CA PHE A 683 -20.24 -13.76 7.74
C PHE A 683 -19.91 -15.25 7.75
N SER A 684 -20.90 -16.10 7.47
CA SER A 684 -20.73 -17.56 7.42
C SER A 684 -19.78 -18.03 6.30
N LEU A 685 -19.69 -17.29 5.19
CA LEU A 685 -18.73 -17.58 4.11
C LEU A 685 -17.30 -17.14 4.49
N PHE A 686 -17.15 -16.00 5.18
CA PHE A 686 -15.84 -15.51 5.60
C PHE A 686 -15.26 -16.27 6.81
N ARG A 687 -16.13 -16.65 7.75
CA ARG A 687 -15.80 -17.29 9.03
C ARG A 687 -16.64 -18.55 9.26
N PRO A 688 -16.56 -19.56 8.37
CA PRO A 688 -17.28 -20.81 8.56
C PRO A 688 -16.77 -21.58 9.79
N ASP A 689 -15.49 -21.40 10.12
CA ASP A 689 -14.85 -21.99 11.29
C ASP A 689 -15.48 -21.52 12.61
N TRP A 690 -15.99 -20.28 12.67
CA TRP A 690 -16.66 -19.77 13.89
C TRP A 690 -17.82 -20.67 14.32
N TRP A 691 -18.63 -21.15 13.36
CA TRP A 691 -19.74 -22.07 13.64
C TRP A 691 -19.28 -23.45 14.09
N VAL A 692 -18.22 -23.97 13.48
CA VAL A 692 -17.65 -25.28 13.82
C VAL A 692 -16.99 -25.23 15.21
N ASN A 693 -16.32 -24.12 15.53
CA ASN A 693 -15.63 -23.91 16.81
C ASN A 693 -16.59 -23.85 18.01
N GLN A 694 -17.89 -23.55 17.80
CA GLN A 694 -18.90 -23.65 18.85
C GLN A 694 -19.25 -25.11 19.21
N ILE A 695 -18.93 -26.06 18.32
CA ILE A 695 -19.27 -27.48 18.46
C ILE A 695 -18.05 -28.27 18.91
N SER A 696 -16.88 -28.00 18.33
CA SER A 696 -15.62 -28.68 18.65
C SER A 696 -14.48 -27.66 18.72
N PRO A 697 -13.56 -27.74 19.71
CA PRO A 697 -12.44 -26.80 19.81
C PRO A 697 -11.52 -26.88 18.57
N PRO A 698 -10.91 -25.76 18.14
CA PRO A 698 -10.05 -25.71 16.96
C PRO A 698 -8.67 -26.37 17.16
N TYR A 699 -8.21 -26.43 18.41
CA TYR A 699 -6.90 -26.95 18.76
C TYR A 699 -7.00 -27.89 19.96
N GLU A 700 -6.15 -28.90 19.94
CA GLU A 700 -5.81 -29.75 21.07
C GLU A 700 -4.47 -29.27 21.63
N GLU A 701 -4.43 -28.97 22.94
CA GLU A 701 -3.20 -28.58 23.63
C GLU A 701 -2.37 -29.83 23.94
N LEU A 702 -1.23 -30.01 23.26
CA LEU A 702 -0.25 -31.04 23.56
C LEU A 702 0.79 -30.54 24.56
N PRO A 703 1.35 -31.42 25.42
CA PRO A 703 2.40 -31.03 26.37
C PRO A 703 3.65 -30.46 25.70
N ALA A 704 4.40 -29.62 26.44
CA ALA A 704 5.67 -29.03 25.97
C ALA A 704 6.71 -30.06 25.47
N SER A 705 6.70 -31.28 26.03
CA SER A 705 7.57 -32.38 25.61
C SER A 705 7.39 -32.75 24.12
N GLU A 706 6.22 -32.48 23.56
CA GLU A 706 5.90 -32.75 22.16
C GLU A 706 6.36 -31.64 21.20
N PHE A 707 6.88 -30.52 21.72
CA PHE A 707 7.21 -29.36 20.91
C PHE A 707 8.32 -29.62 19.90
N LEU A 708 9.46 -30.13 20.35
CA LEU A 708 10.57 -30.41 19.44
C LEU A 708 10.20 -31.47 18.40
N ARG A 709 9.38 -32.47 18.77
CA ARG A 709 8.85 -33.46 17.83
C ARG A 709 7.92 -32.83 16.80
N THR A 710 7.00 -31.97 17.24
CA THR A 710 6.10 -31.24 16.34
C THR A 710 6.88 -30.34 15.38
N VAL A 711 7.93 -29.67 15.87
CA VAL A 711 8.85 -28.87 15.04
C VAL A 711 9.61 -29.74 14.04
N GLN A 712 9.94 -30.99 14.39
CA GLN A 712 10.60 -31.93 13.48
C GLN A 712 9.66 -32.44 12.38
N GLU A 713 8.46 -32.88 12.76
CA GLU A 713 7.47 -33.49 11.87
C GLU A 713 6.78 -32.46 10.95
N ALA A 714 6.81 -31.19 11.33
CA ALA A 714 6.15 -30.13 10.57
C ALA A 714 6.76 -29.99 9.16
N PRO A 715 5.92 -29.90 8.10
CA PRO A 715 6.39 -29.77 6.73
C PRO A 715 7.18 -28.49 6.48
N ALA A 716 7.83 -28.40 5.32
CA ALA A 716 8.52 -27.18 4.89
C ALA A 716 7.57 -25.98 4.95
N LYS A 717 8.02 -24.85 5.50
CA LYS A 717 7.22 -23.60 5.56
C LYS A 717 5.91 -23.70 6.35
N ALA A 718 5.72 -24.78 7.12
CA ALA A 718 4.60 -24.92 8.03
C ALA A 718 4.67 -23.84 9.12
N ARG A 719 3.51 -23.50 9.68
CA ARG A 719 3.43 -22.59 10.85
C ARG A 719 3.03 -23.40 12.07
N ILE A 720 3.72 -23.20 13.18
CA ILE A 720 3.41 -23.84 14.46
C ILE A 720 2.80 -22.81 15.40
N ASN A 721 1.74 -23.25 16.06
CA ASN A 721 1.11 -22.54 17.16
C ASN A 721 1.53 -23.19 18.47
N PHE A 722 1.99 -22.41 19.42
CA PHE A 722 2.34 -22.89 20.75
C PHE A 722 2.08 -21.81 21.79
N VAL A 723 1.98 -22.24 23.05
CA VAL A 723 1.69 -21.38 24.18
C VAL A 723 2.97 -21.22 24.99
N VAL A 724 3.29 -19.96 25.28
CA VAL A 724 4.37 -19.60 26.20
C VAL A 724 3.79 -18.96 27.45
N GLN A 725 4.47 -19.15 28.57
CA GLN A 725 4.13 -18.56 29.85
C GLN A 725 5.38 -18.03 30.52
N GLY A 726 5.31 -16.87 31.16
CA GLY A 726 6.40 -16.34 31.96
C GLY A 726 6.06 -14.97 32.54
N ILE A 727 7.06 -14.34 33.12
CA ILE A 727 6.94 -13.02 33.75
C ILE A 727 7.41 -11.96 32.76
N ASP A 728 6.56 -10.98 32.48
CA ASP A 728 6.90 -9.89 31.57
C ASP A 728 7.82 -8.83 32.24
N LEU A 729 8.10 -7.74 31.51
CA LEU A 729 8.96 -6.65 32.01
C LEU A 729 8.37 -5.89 33.21
N MET A 730 7.06 -5.98 33.43
CA MET A 730 6.36 -5.32 34.53
C MET A 730 6.26 -6.21 35.77
N GLY A 731 6.58 -7.50 35.63
CA GLY A 731 6.49 -8.46 36.72
C GLY A 731 5.17 -9.23 36.73
N ASP A 732 4.36 -9.11 35.66
CA ASP A 732 3.06 -9.77 35.55
C ASP A 732 3.20 -11.13 34.86
N ASP A 733 2.42 -12.10 35.33
CA ASP A 733 2.32 -13.43 34.72
C ASP A 733 1.55 -13.34 33.39
N VAL A 734 2.24 -13.59 32.28
CA VAL A 734 1.66 -13.56 30.94
C VAL A 734 1.61 -14.95 30.34
N ARG A 735 0.46 -15.31 29.75
CA ARG A 735 0.29 -16.51 28.91
C ARG A 735 -0.04 -16.05 27.50
N LYS A 736 0.82 -16.39 26.53
CA LYS A 736 0.70 -15.94 25.14
C LYS A 736 0.63 -17.11 24.19
N THR A 737 -0.30 -17.06 23.24
CA THR A 737 -0.34 -17.97 22.10
C THR A 737 0.37 -17.34 20.92
N VAL A 738 1.45 -17.97 20.46
CA VAL A 738 2.30 -17.44 19.39
C VAL A 738 2.25 -18.30 18.14
N ASN A 739 2.42 -17.66 16.98
CA ASN A 739 2.47 -18.31 15.67
C ASN A 739 3.82 -18.05 14.98
N VAL A 740 4.60 -19.11 14.76
CA VAL A 740 5.91 -19.01 14.12
C VAL A 740 5.93 -19.75 12.78
N PRO A 741 6.49 -19.15 11.71
CA PRO A 741 6.80 -19.87 10.49
C PRO A 741 8.06 -20.72 10.69
N LEU A 742 8.05 -21.96 10.22
CA LEU A 742 9.24 -22.80 10.20
C LEU A 742 9.94 -22.72 8.84
N GLY A 743 11.26 -22.86 8.85
CA GLY A 743 12.05 -22.99 7.63
C GLY A 743 11.89 -24.36 6.95
N GLU A 744 12.86 -24.71 6.13
CA GLU A 744 12.94 -26.03 5.49
C GLU A 744 13.01 -27.15 6.55
N PRO A 745 12.58 -28.39 6.20
CA PRO A 745 12.66 -29.54 7.10
C PRO A 745 14.11 -29.81 7.49
N GLY A 746 14.34 -30.10 8.76
CA GLY A 746 15.68 -30.26 9.31
C GLY A 746 15.65 -30.46 10.82
N GLU A 747 16.83 -30.33 11.44
CA GLU A 747 16.97 -30.47 12.90
C GLU A 747 16.14 -29.39 13.64
N PRO A 748 15.31 -29.76 14.64
CA PRO A 748 14.37 -28.84 15.28
C PRO A 748 15.01 -27.57 15.84
N LEU A 749 16.13 -27.67 16.55
CA LEU A 749 16.79 -26.51 17.17
C LEU A 749 17.40 -25.58 16.12
N GLN A 750 17.87 -26.09 14.98
CA GLN A 750 18.29 -25.27 13.84
C GLN A 750 17.12 -24.52 13.21
N ARG A 751 15.95 -25.17 13.05
CA ARG A 751 14.75 -24.52 12.54
C ARG A 751 14.28 -23.39 13.46
N LEU A 752 14.35 -23.59 14.78
CA LEU A 752 14.03 -22.55 15.76
C LEU A 752 15.09 -21.44 15.78
N ARG A 753 16.38 -21.77 15.67
CA ARG A 753 17.44 -20.76 15.58
C ARG A 753 17.31 -19.87 14.34
N ALA A 754 16.82 -20.40 13.22
CA ALA A 754 16.57 -19.62 12.01
C ALA A 754 15.52 -18.50 12.21
N ILE A 755 14.55 -18.70 13.12
CA ILE A 755 13.60 -17.64 13.51
C ILE A 755 14.09 -16.80 14.71
N GLY A 756 15.32 -17.05 15.16
CA GLY A 756 15.95 -16.36 16.29
C GLY A 756 15.58 -16.91 17.66
N LEU A 757 15.00 -18.11 17.75
CA LEU A 757 14.57 -18.73 18.99
C LEU A 757 15.52 -19.84 19.42
N THR A 758 16.05 -19.75 20.65
CA THR A 758 16.80 -20.85 21.27
C THR A 758 16.04 -21.32 22.50
N VAL A 759 15.76 -22.62 22.55
CA VAL A 759 15.08 -23.27 23.67
C VAL A 759 16.00 -24.28 24.33
N THR A 760 15.89 -24.41 25.65
CA THR A 760 16.64 -25.35 26.48
C THR A 760 15.67 -26.10 27.39
N PRO A 761 15.82 -27.43 27.55
CA PRO A 761 15.03 -28.18 28.53
C PRO A 761 15.19 -27.64 29.95
N ALA A 762 14.07 -27.43 30.65
CA ALA A 762 13.99 -26.96 32.02
C ALA A 762 12.99 -27.83 32.81
N GLY A 763 13.42 -29.02 33.23
CA GLY A 763 12.52 -30.01 33.84
C GLY A 763 11.53 -30.57 32.80
N ASP A 764 10.23 -30.44 33.06
CA ASP A 764 9.14 -30.90 32.18
C ASP A 764 8.74 -29.85 31.11
N SER A 765 9.32 -28.64 31.14
CA SER A 765 9.08 -27.57 30.17
C SER A 765 10.31 -27.31 29.28
N LEU A 766 10.11 -26.48 28.25
CA LEU A 766 11.19 -25.94 27.43
C LEU A 766 11.29 -24.44 27.67
N MET A 767 12.37 -23.99 28.30
CA MET A 767 12.60 -22.58 28.56
C MET A 767 13.25 -21.90 27.36
N ILE A 768 12.81 -20.69 27.02
CA ILE A 768 13.43 -19.83 26.02
C ILE A 768 14.69 -19.21 26.62
N SER A 769 15.86 -19.69 26.20
CA SER A 769 17.16 -19.26 26.73
C SER A 769 17.75 -18.06 25.98
N ASN A 770 17.41 -17.89 24.70
CA ASN A 770 17.88 -16.75 23.91
C ASN A 770 16.88 -16.40 22.81
N VAL A 771 16.68 -15.09 22.61
CA VAL A 771 15.92 -14.53 21.50
C VAL A 771 16.84 -13.55 20.75
N ALA A 772 17.18 -13.87 19.50
CA ALA A 772 18.10 -13.05 18.71
C ALA A 772 17.50 -11.65 18.45
N PHE A 773 18.34 -10.62 18.57
CA PHE A 773 17.93 -9.23 18.30
C PHE A 773 17.45 -9.05 16.86
N GLY A 774 16.37 -8.29 16.67
CA GLY A 774 15.77 -8.03 15.35
C GLY A 774 15.12 -9.26 14.67
N SER A 775 15.13 -10.43 15.31
CA SER A 775 14.57 -11.67 14.76
C SER A 775 13.04 -11.67 14.71
N TYR A 776 12.47 -12.60 13.94
CA TYR A 776 11.03 -12.81 13.90
C TYR A 776 10.46 -13.14 15.29
N ALA A 777 11.15 -14.00 16.06
CA ALA A 777 10.76 -14.34 17.43
C ALA A 777 10.64 -13.09 18.32
N LYS A 778 11.60 -12.16 18.25
CA LYS A 778 11.54 -10.92 19.02
C LYS A 778 10.37 -10.01 18.58
N ARG A 779 10.08 -9.96 17.28
CA ARG A 779 8.99 -9.12 16.70
C ARG A 779 7.60 -9.58 17.07
N ILE A 780 7.42 -10.87 17.38
CA ILE A 780 6.14 -11.43 17.83
C ILE A 780 5.99 -11.42 19.36
N GLY A 781 6.89 -10.77 20.09
CA GLY A 781 6.79 -10.60 21.54
C GLY A 781 7.29 -11.78 22.39
N LEU A 782 8.17 -12.64 21.83
CA LEU A 782 8.87 -13.65 22.63
C LEU A 782 10.08 -13.04 23.34
N ASP A 783 10.24 -13.40 24.61
CA ASP A 783 11.33 -12.95 25.46
C ASP A 783 12.06 -14.12 26.14
N VAL A 784 13.28 -13.82 26.60
CA VAL A 784 14.12 -14.76 27.34
C VAL A 784 13.50 -15.00 28.72
N GLY A 785 13.46 -16.25 29.15
CA GLY A 785 12.89 -16.67 30.44
C GLY A 785 11.44 -17.15 30.35
N TYR A 786 10.77 -17.01 29.21
CA TYR A 786 9.46 -17.63 29.00
C TYR A 786 9.59 -19.16 28.81
N ASP A 787 8.64 -19.89 29.37
CA ASP A 787 8.50 -21.34 29.23
C ASP A 787 7.49 -21.67 28.12
N VAL A 788 7.88 -22.55 27.21
CA VAL A 788 6.93 -23.22 26.31
C VAL A 788 6.18 -24.25 27.13
N VAL A 789 4.87 -24.04 27.31
CA VAL A 789 4.01 -24.88 28.15
C VAL A 789 3.15 -25.85 27.35
N ALA A 790 2.75 -25.48 26.13
CA ALA A 790 1.92 -26.33 25.28
C ALA A 790 2.13 -26.06 23.80
N VAL A 791 1.79 -27.05 22.97
CA VAL A 791 1.77 -26.94 21.50
C VAL A 791 0.37 -27.18 20.99
N LEU A 792 -0.10 -26.28 20.14
CA LEU A 792 -1.46 -26.34 19.62
C LEU A 792 -1.50 -27.13 18.33
N LYS A 793 -1.96 -28.39 18.42
CA LYS A 793 -2.24 -29.22 17.26
C LYS A 793 -3.66 -28.98 16.80
N LYS A 794 -3.89 -28.89 15.47
CA LYS A 794 -5.24 -28.74 14.93
C LYS A 794 -6.09 -29.98 15.28
N ALA A 795 -7.22 -29.76 15.94
CA ALA A 795 -8.13 -30.83 16.34
C ALA A 795 -8.91 -31.39 15.14
N ASP A 796 -9.42 -32.61 15.27
CA ASP A 796 -10.33 -33.19 14.28
C ASP A 796 -11.71 -32.53 14.42
N GLN A 797 -12.11 -31.77 13.40
CA GLN A 797 -13.31 -30.94 13.40
C GLN A 797 -14.26 -31.30 12.26
N PRO A 798 -15.58 -31.12 12.45
CA PRO A 798 -16.55 -31.18 11.35
C PRO A 798 -16.17 -30.28 10.18
N SER A 799 -16.50 -30.70 8.96
CA SER A 799 -16.15 -29.95 7.76
C SER A 799 -16.78 -28.56 7.73
N THR A 800 -15.97 -27.54 7.48
CA THR A 800 -16.39 -26.15 7.27
C THR A 800 -17.27 -25.96 6.03
N ALA A 801 -17.40 -26.98 5.17
CA ALA A 801 -18.29 -26.96 4.01
C ALA A 801 -19.78 -26.89 4.39
N ILE A 802 -20.17 -27.32 5.60
CA ILE A 802 -21.57 -27.30 6.04
C ILE A 802 -22.07 -25.86 6.21
N PRO A 803 -21.44 -24.99 7.04
CA PRO A 803 -21.81 -23.57 7.14
C PRO A 803 -21.81 -22.85 5.78
N VAL A 804 -20.82 -23.15 4.93
CA VAL A 804 -20.71 -22.57 3.58
C VAL A 804 -21.93 -22.94 2.73
N SER A 805 -22.32 -24.21 2.73
CA SER A 805 -23.46 -24.71 1.95
C SER A 805 -24.76 -24.06 2.40
N ILE A 806 -24.96 -23.92 3.72
CA ILE A 806 -26.13 -23.24 4.29
C ILE A 806 -26.17 -21.77 3.83
N ALA A 807 -25.04 -21.06 3.88
CA ALA A 807 -24.95 -19.67 3.45
C ALA A 807 -25.28 -19.50 1.95
N LEU A 808 -24.82 -20.41 1.10
CA LEU A 808 -25.14 -20.40 -0.34
C LEU A 808 -26.62 -20.68 -0.60
N ILE A 809 -27.23 -21.61 0.13
CA ILE A 809 -28.67 -21.90 0.04
C ILE A 809 -29.50 -20.68 0.46
N LEU A 810 -29.15 -20.03 1.58
CA LEU A 810 -29.82 -18.80 2.03
C LEU A 810 -29.71 -17.70 0.97
N THR A 811 -28.53 -17.51 0.39
CA THR A 811 -28.29 -16.54 -0.68
C THR A 811 -29.16 -16.83 -1.90
N ALA A 812 -29.23 -18.10 -2.34
CA ALA A 812 -30.07 -18.53 -3.46
C ALA A 812 -31.57 -18.31 -3.17
N GLY A 813 -32.00 -18.57 -1.93
CA GLY A 813 -33.36 -18.30 -1.47
C GLY A 813 -33.74 -16.83 -1.57
N ILE A 814 -32.87 -15.93 -1.09
CA ILE A 814 -33.06 -14.47 -1.22
C ILE A 814 -33.10 -14.07 -2.70
N ALA A 815 -32.17 -14.57 -3.52
CA ALA A 815 -32.18 -14.31 -4.96
C ALA A 815 -33.54 -14.71 -5.59
N GLY A 816 -34.03 -15.91 -5.28
CA GLY A 816 -35.30 -16.43 -5.77
C GLY A 816 -36.49 -15.54 -5.40
N LEU A 817 -36.58 -15.12 -4.14
CA LEU A 817 -37.62 -14.19 -3.68
C LEU A 817 -37.56 -12.84 -4.41
N GLN A 818 -36.37 -12.30 -4.63
CA GLN A 818 -36.21 -11.04 -5.36
C GLN A 818 -36.52 -11.18 -6.86
N PHE A 819 -36.14 -12.30 -7.49
CA PHE A 819 -36.51 -12.58 -8.88
C PHE A 819 -38.03 -12.71 -9.05
N ALA A 820 -38.73 -13.36 -8.11
CA ALA A 820 -40.19 -13.46 -8.13
C ALA A 820 -40.84 -12.08 -8.07
N ARG A 821 -40.37 -11.18 -7.19
CA ARG A 821 -40.85 -9.79 -7.13
C ARG A 821 -40.59 -9.02 -8.42
N LYS A 822 -39.36 -9.11 -8.97
CA LYS A 822 -39.00 -8.44 -10.22
C LYS A 822 -39.89 -8.84 -11.38
N ARG A 823 -40.28 -10.12 -11.45
CA ARG A 823 -41.20 -10.65 -12.47
C ARG A 823 -42.61 -10.09 -12.28
N ALA A 824 -43.12 -10.06 -11.05
CA ALA A 824 -44.43 -9.50 -10.72
C ALA A 824 -44.54 -8.00 -11.07
N ASP A 825 -43.50 -7.21 -10.82
CA ASP A 825 -43.48 -5.78 -11.16
C ASP A 825 -43.52 -5.57 -12.69
N ARG A 826 -42.83 -6.42 -13.46
CA ARG A 826 -42.82 -6.36 -14.93
C ARG A 826 -44.17 -6.75 -15.55
N SER A 827 -44.85 -7.77 -15.03
CA SER A 827 -46.18 -8.16 -15.50
C SER A 827 -47.25 -7.12 -15.14
N GLY A 828 -47.15 -6.51 -13.95
CA GLY A 828 -48.02 -5.39 -13.57
C GLY A 828 -47.85 -4.14 -14.44
N ALA A 829 -46.61 -3.84 -14.87
CA ALA A 829 -46.32 -2.73 -15.77
C ALA A 829 -46.83 -2.97 -17.20
N SER A 830 -46.77 -4.21 -17.72
CA SER A 830 -47.30 -4.52 -19.05
C SER A 830 -48.82 -4.43 -19.09
N LEU A 831 -49.52 -4.84 -18.02
CA LEU A 831 -50.99 -4.75 -17.90
C LEU A 831 -51.49 -3.29 -17.85
N ARG A 832 -50.74 -2.38 -17.21
CA ARG A 832 -51.06 -0.94 -17.22
C ARG A 832 -50.72 -0.26 -18.56
N GLY A 833 -49.73 -0.77 -19.29
CA GLY A 833 -49.38 -0.30 -20.63
C GLY A 833 -50.40 -0.67 -21.71
N THR A 834 -51.07 -1.83 -21.57
CA THR A 834 -52.16 -2.27 -22.45
C THR A 834 -53.51 -1.63 -22.15
N ALA A 835 -53.70 -1.05 -20.95
CA ALA A 835 -54.90 -0.28 -20.60
C ALA A 835 -54.82 1.21 -20.99
N ARG A 836 -53.69 1.65 -21.58
CA ARG A 836 -53.42 3.03 -22.03
C ARG A 836 -53.15 3.14 -23.54
N LYS A 837 -53.35 2.06 -24.28
CA LYS A 837 -53.57 2.04 -25.73
C LYS A 837 -55.02 1.68 -25.95
#